data_AF-D1AA41-F1
#
_entry.id   AF-D1AA41-F1
#
_cell.length_a   1.000
_cell.length_b   1.000
_cell.length_c   1.000
_cell.angle_alpha   90.00
_cell.angle_beta   90.00
_cell.angle_gamma   90.00
#
_symmetry.space_group_name_H-M   'P 1'
#
loop_
_entity.id
_entity.type
_entity.pdbx_description
1 polymer ?
#
loop_
_entity_poly.entity_id
_entity_poly.type
_entity_poly.pdbx_seq_one_letter_code
_entity_poly.pdbx_strand_id
1 'polypeptide(L)'
;MPAVAFDKDTYRKAVLDPARKAGNALPADLFERYGLDQVRLSSEAEFAAHLKEVVAYWRVLRQRSRVYAKLIEALLAAHQELERAGRLTLRYFQEESRRRREENERKLQEMVAAMAATTPCLDPQALEELIALGGGPACAPRLRRLLAEHKIRLVDRPWELPSDPPIPASQYQRLHEQLERLGLRLSAEVVFGAQAVRGGFRLRPRFALQAGSGGTLTAETIAAAKARQRTRAQDESKPLLDSVLATLEKAAAAPGRLDELLVWEVAETLRPYAAAGLPARQVAERAAELGLVRDQAEELAFALSRAGSAAGAAPDPVREIEQALRADRLRTAQRLLEQLPADQEPQLRQRVVERARQADELAEQAARLITEGRTEEAAERLAAALRIAADDEDLAERLRALPPPAPQRVRTGCEGRRVTVAWDPAPARTGQVRYRVVRTVGSAAQGAGQGVLIGQTDANEVTDSAPPPGVEVVYTVFATRAEGVWSAPAAAPPLLLLPEVEDLSITAGEDAVAVTWRPPEEMTEVIVTRTTDDREQNRLPVTARDGFTDTDVVPGRRYRYRIQAVYTGPDGTRCHSRGLVAEATPQRRPEPVTDLSAEPSQTEGAPMVELSWTPPEAGQVTIRVAQDPPPWPPGTRVEPAELGRYGRELAGAPVRGLDGRMHLTVPAEPGRRHYLAVSRGAGLAVAGAATALQTVAAVSELTARRMGQTLLVSWVWPPGVGLAEVTWRPADGSAPPTTVECGRRTYEDNGGCRLPVGQDAGEVTVRAVVRDVHGRSRSRPRSVTVSAAGTEVRYEFRRRSGLRRRSRATLVLTAERRCRMPPLVVVHHVGSVRPLRPDQGEVICRVPARELDPATPVTVPIEVPPARGGRSWLVCFPDPQADESGDAITLRRLSGAW
;
A
#
# COMPACT_ATOMS: atom_id res chain seq x y z
N MET A 1 -106.58 6.19 -13.02
CA MET A 1 -106.38 4.85 -12.42
C MET A 1 -106.51 4.99 -10.91
N PRO A 2 -107.18 4.08 -10.19
CA PRO A 2 -107.51 4.31 -8.79
C PRO A 2 -106.26 4.27 -7.92
N ALA A 3 -106.21 5.19 -6.94
CA ALA A 3 -105.17 5.29 -5.94
C ALA A 3 -104.99 3.93 -5.24
N VAL A 4 -103.78 3.37 -5.31
CA VAL A 4 -103.43 2.17 -4.57
C VAL A 4 -103.47 2.54 -3.09
N ALA A 5 -104.37 1.90 -2.35
CA ALA A 5 -104.53 2.10 -0.92
C ALA A 5 -103.19 1.87 -0.19
N PHE A 6 -102.92 2.68 0.84
CA PHE A 6 -101.72 2.56 1.66
C PHE A 6 -101.60 1.14 2.26
N ASP A 7 -100.63 0.36 1.76
CA ASP A 7 -100.32 -0.97 2.29
C ASP A 7 -99.42 -0.87 3.53
N LYS A 8 -100.05 -1.10 4.68
CA LYS A 8 -99.43 -1.07 6.00
C LYS A 8 -98.29 -2.09 6.15
N ASP A 9 -98.42 -3.26 5.53
CA ASP A 9 -97.46 -4.35 5.71
C ASP A 9 -96.21 -4.12 4.86
N THR A 10 -96.40 -3.59 3.64
CA THR A 10 -95.31 -3.10 2.79
C THR A 10 -94.59 -1.91 3.42
N TYR A 11 -95.33 -0.91 3.93
CA TYR A 11 -94.73 0.25 4.61
C TYR A 11 -93.96 -0.15 5.88
N ARG A 12 -94.49 -1.09 6.68
CA ARG A 12 -93.77 -1.59 7.86
C ARG A 12 -92.43 -2.19 7.48
N LYS A 13 -92.41 -3.09 6.48
CA LYS A 13 -91.19 -3.79 6.03
C LYS A 13 -90.18 -2.85 5.37
N ALA A 14 -90.66 -1.87 4.61
CA ALA A 14 -89.81 -0.97 3.83
C ALA A 14 -89.29 0.22 4.64
N VAL A 15 -90.03 0.70 5.66
CA VAL A 15 -89.72 1.97 6.34
C VAL A 15 -89.54 1.79 7.84
N LEU A 16 -90.49 1.15 8.54
CA LEU A 16 -90.44 1.05 10.01
C LEU A 16 -89.43 0.02 10.52
N ASP A 17 -89.32 -1.13 9.87
CA ASP A 17 -88.37 -2.19 10.24
C ASP A 17 -86.91 -1.76 10.04
N PRO A 18 -86.52 -1.14 8.91
CA PRO A 18 -85.17 -0.59 8.72
C PRO A 18 -84.86 0.55 9.70
N ALA A 19 -85.77 1.51 9.88
CA ALA A 19 -85.60 2.63 10.81
C ALA A 19 -85.40 2.15 12.26
N ARG A 20 -86.12 1.11 12.68
CA ARG A 20 -85.94 0.48 13.99
C ARG A 20 -84.59 -0.22 14.11
N LYS A 21 -84.16 -0.98 13.10
CA LYS A 21 -82.83 -1.62 13.06
C LYS A 21 -81.71 -0.59 13.11
N ALA A 22 -81.93 0.59 12.52
CA ALA A 22 -81.03 1.74 12.58
C ALA A 22 -81.16 2.58 13.89
N GLY A 23 -81.61 1.97 14.99
CA GLY A 23 -81.66 2.63 16.31
C GLY A 23 -82.86 3.54 16.53
N ASN A 24 -83.96 3.36 15.79
CA ASN A 24 -85.13 4.24 15.74
C ASN A 24 -84.84 5.61 15.08
N ALA A 25 -83.89 5.65 14.15
CA ALA A 25 -83.61 6.84 13.36
C ALA A 25 -84.75 7.11 12.36
N LEU A 26 -85.16 8.38 12.24
CA LEU A 26 -86.16 8.80 11.27
C LEU A 26 -85.56 8.76 9.86
N PRO A 27 -86.22 8.15 8.86
CA PRO A 27 -85.79 8.25 7.47
C PRO A 27 -85.63 9.73 7.11
N ALA A 28 -84.45 10.09 6.61
CA ALA A 28 -84.15 11.47 6.32
C ALA A 28 -85.09 11.95 5.21
N ASP A 29 -85.09 11.28 4.05
CA ASP A 29 -85.91 11.59 2.89
C ASP A 29 -87.41 11.57 3.23
N LEU A 30 -88.11 12.64 2.86
CA LEU A 30 -89.51 12.81 3.21
C LEU A 30 -90.41 11.90 2.36
N PHE A 31 -90.04 11.54 1.13
CA PHE A 31 -90.83 10.56 0.39
C PHE A 31 -90.69 9.17 1.00
N GLU A 32 -89.47 8.74 1.35
CA GLU A 32 -89.23 7.46 2.02
C GLU A 32 -89.93 7.39 3.39
N ARG A 33 -89.84 8.46 4.19
CA ARG A 33 -90.49 8.55 5.52
C ARG A 33 -91.98 8.29 5.47
N TYR A 34 -92.66 8.81 4.45
CA TYR A 34 -94.11 8.62 4.27
C TYR A 34 -94.46 7.48 3.30
N GLY A 35 -93.48 6.70 2.82
CA GLY A 35 -93.69 5.58 1.92
C GLY A 35 -94.29 6.01 0.57
N LEU A 36 -93.89 7.17 0.09
CA LEU A 36 -94.37 7.78 -1.15
C LEU A 36 -93.39 7.47 -2.29
N ASP A 37 -93.95 7.16 -3.47
CA ASP A 37 -93.18 7.01 -4.71
C ASP A 37 -93.16 8.35 -5.46
N GLN A 38 -91.96 8.93 -5.61
CA GLN A 38 -91.75 10.23 -6.28
C GLN A 38 -92.25 10.26 -7.73
N VAL A 39 -92.29 9.11 -8.41
CA VAL A 39 -92.63 9.01 -9.84
C VAL A 39 -94.14 8.92 -10.07
N ARG A 40 -94.93 8.56 -9.05
CA ARG A 40 -96.37 8.26 -9.19
C ARG A 40 -97.32 9.37 -8.74
N LEU A 41 -96.88 10.32 -7.91
CA LEU A 41 -97.75 11.39 -7.39
C LEU A 41 -97.92 12.51 -8.41
N SER A 42 -99.15 12.69 -8.90
CA SER A 42 -99.47 13.69 -9.93
C SER A 42 -100.33 14.85 -9.41
N SER A 43 -100.86 14.78 -8.18
CA SER A 43 -101.72 15.82 -7.60
C SER A 43 -101.50 16.04 -6.09
N GLU A 44 -101.69 17.29 -5.64
CA GLU A 44 -101.58 17.68 -4.22
C GLU A 44 -102.66 16.99 -3.35
N ALA A 45 -103.83 16.69 -3.94
CA ALA A 45 -104.95 16.05 -3.26
C ALA A 45 -104.64 14.58 -2.90
N GLU A 46 -104.04 13.83 -3.81
CA GLU A 46 -103.60 12.45 -3.56
C GLU A 46 -102.47 12.39 -2.53
N PHE A 47 -101.54 13.35 -2.58
CA PHE A 47 -100.47 13.50 -1.59
C PHE A 47 -101.03 13.73 -0.18
N ALA A 48 -101.95 14.68 -0.02
CA ALA A 48 -102.57 14.97 1.28
C ALA A 48 -103.39 13.78 1.82
N ALA A 49 -104.09 13.04 0.95
CA ALA A 49 -104.84 11.84 1.33
C ALA A 49 -103.90 10.75 1.87
N HIS A 50 -102.79 10.47 1.18
CA HIS A 50 -101.82 9.46 1.62
C HIS A 50 -101.14 9.83 2.93
N LEU A 51 -100.72 11.09 3.12
CA LEU A 51 -100.15 11.55 4.39
C LEU A 51 -101.11 11.30 5.57
N LYS A 52 -102.41 11.55 5.36
CA LYS A 52 -103.44 11.33 6.37
C LYS A 52 -103.55 9.84 6.74
N GLU A 53 -103.48 8.94 5.76
CA GLU A 53 -103.50 7.49 5.98
C GLU A 53 -102.28 6.99 6.76
N VAL A 54 -101.07 7.46 6.40
CA VAL A 54 -99.82 7.11 7.09
C VAL A 54 -99.83 7.57 8.54
N VAL A 55 -100.24 8.82 8.79
CA VAL A 55 -100.29 9.39 10.15
C VAL A 55 -101.36 8.71 10.99
N ALA A 56 -102.52 8.38 10.41
CA ALA A 56 -103.53 7.58 11.08
C ALA A 56 -102.97 6.21 11.48
N TYR A 57 -102.20 5.57 10.61
CA TYR A 57 -101.53 4.30 10.92
C TYR A 57 -100.50 4.44 12.05
N TRP A 58 -99.68 5.49 12.04
CA TRP A 58 -98.74 5.77 13.14
C TRP A 58 -99.47 5.97 14.48
N ARG A 59 -100.60 6.70 14.51
CA ARG A 59 -101.40 6.87 15.74
C ARG A 59 -101.95 5.55 16.28
N VAL A 60 -102.39 4.65 15.38
CA VAL A 60 -102.83 3.30 15.75
C VAL A 60 -101.67 2.48 16.32
N LEU A 61 -100.49 2.51 15.68
CA LEU A 61 -99.31 1.79 16.14
C LEU A 61 -98.80 2.30 17.50
N ARG A 62 -98.89 3.60 17.77
CA ARG A 62 -98.54 4.20 19.07
C ARG A 62 -99.29 3.56 20.23
N GLN A 63 -100.56 3.21 20.02
CA GLN A 63 -101.41 2.61 21.05
C GLN A 63 -101.24 1.09 21.14
N ARG A 64 -100.94 0.41 20.02
CA ARG A 64 -101.02 -1.06 19.92
C ARG A 64 -99.66 -1.77 19.94
N SER A 65 -98.55 -1.10 19.65
CA SER A 65 -97.24 -1.74 19.54
C SER A 65 -96.21 -1.10 20.45
N ARG A 66 -95.76 -1.86 21.46
CA ARG A 66 -94.62 -1.48 22.30
C ARG A 66 -93.29 -1.52 21.53
N VAL A 67 -93.22 -2.29 20.44
CA VAL A 67 -91.99 -2.50 19.67
C VAL A 67 -91.55 -1.26 18.90
N TYR A 68 -92.50 -0.48 18.38
CA TYR A 68 -92.21 0.74 17.59
C TYR A 68 -92.50 2.05 18.35
N ALA A 69 -92.86 1.98 19.64
CA ALA A 69 -93.36 3.12 20.39
C ALA A 69 -92.44 4.36 20.30
N LYS A 70 -91.14 4.19 20.56
CA LYS A 70 -90.15 5.28 20.50
C LYS A 70 -90.02 5.89 19.09
N LEU A 71 -89.96 5.05 18.06
CA LEU A 71 -89.84 5.49 16.66
C LEU A 71 -91.09 6.25 16.19
N ILE A 72 -92.27 5.76 16.55
CA ILE A 72 -93.55 6.38 16.18
C ILE A 72 -93.74 7.72 16.89
N GLU A 73 -93.32 7.85 18.15
CA GLU A 73 -93.34 9.14 18.86
C GLU A 73 -92.45 10.17 18.16
N ALA A 74 -91.25 9.77 17.72
CA ALA A 74 -90.37 10.63 16.93
C ALA A 74 -90.98 11.00 15.56
N LEU A 75 -91.62 10.06 14.86
CA LEU A 75 -92.27 10.31 13.56
C LEU A 75 -93.44 11.30 13.68
N LEU A 76 -94.27 11.13 14.72
CA LEU A 76 -95.39 12.02 14.98
C LEU A 76 -94.94 13.42 15.40
N ALA A 77 -93.90 13.53 16.23
CA ALA A 77 -93.32 14.83 16.59
C ALA A 77 -92.76 15.56 15.36
N ALA A 78 -91.97 14.87 14.52
CA ALA A 78 -91.42 15.45 13.30
C ALA A 78 -92.51 15.81 12.26
N HIS A 79 -93.60 15.06 12.21
CA HIS A 79 -94.77 15.41 11.38
C HIS A 79 -95.45 16.70 11.86
N GLN A 80 -95.66 16.84 13.17
CA GLN A 80 -96.24 18.06 13.75
C GLN A 80 -95.38 19.29 13.49
N GLU A 81 -94.05 19.15 13.49
CA GLU A 81 -93.15 20.25 13.13
C GLU A 81 -93.30 20.66 11.67
N LEU A 82 -93.37 19.70 10.75
CA LEU A 82 -93.62 19.97 9.33
C LEU A 82 -95.00 20.61 9.10
N GLU A 83 -96.01 20.18 9.84
CA GLU A 83 -97.37 20.74 9.80
C GLU A 83 -97.38 22.19 10.29
N ARG A 84 -96.82 22.48 11.47
CA ARG A 84 -96.71 23.85 12.01
C ARG A 84 -95.95 24.79 11.09
N ALA A 85 -94.94 24.27 10.38
CA ALA A 85 -94.13 25.05 9.45
C ALA A 85 -94.76 25.21 8.05
N GLY A 86 -95.93 24.64 7.78
CA GLY A 86 -96.56 24.68 6.45
C GLY A 86 -95.80 23.92 5.37
N ARG A 87 -95.02 22.91 5.75
CA ARG A 87 -94.08 22.17 4.88
C ARG A 87 -94.59 20.81 4.40
N LEU A 88 -95.86 20.51 4.67
CA LEU A 88 -96.54 19.30 4.18
C LEU A 88 -97.14 19.53 2.78
N THR A 89 -96.32 19.92 1.81
CA THR A 89 -96.71 20.09 0.40
C THR A 89 -95.85 19.22 -0.51
N LEU A 90 -96.42 18.77 -1.64
CA LEU A 90 -95.70 17.95 -2.62
C LEU A 90 -94.49 18.71 -3.17
N ARG A 91 -94.65 20.00 -3.45
CA ARG A 91 -93.57 20.88 -3.92
C ARG A 91 -92.42 20.96 -2.91
N TYR A 92 -92.71 21.14 -1.62
CA TYR A 92 -91.66 21.18 -0.59
C TYR A 92 -90.93 19.84 -0.50
N PHE A 93 -91.64 18.71 -0.55
CA PHE A 93 -91.01 17.38 -0.54
C PHE A 93 -90.10 17.18 -1.75
N GLN A 94 -90.54 17.59 -2.95
CA GLN A 94 -89.73 17.53 -4.18
C GLN A 94 -88.49 18.42 -4.08
N GLU A 95 -88.62 19.66 -3.62
CA GLU A 95 -87.51 20.60 -3.43
C GLU A 95 -86.52 20.10 -2.36
N GLU A 96 -87.01 19.58 -1.23
CA GLU A 96 -86.18 19.03 -0.15
C GLU A 96 -85.45 17.74 -0.59
N SER A 97 -86.12 16.84 -1.31
CA SER A 97 -85.49 15.62 -1.84
C SER A 97 -84.48 15.92 -2.96
N ARG A 98 -84.75 16.92 -3.82
CA ARG A 98 -83.75 17.42 -4.79
C ARG A 98 -82.55 18.03 -4.07
N ARG A 99 -82.78 18.94 -3.11
CA ARG A 99 -81.72 19.58 -2.32
C ARG A 99 -80.84 18.56 -1.62
N ARG A 100 -81.42 17.50 -1.05
CA ARG A 100 -80.64 16.43 -0.40
C ARG A 100 -79.87 15.57 -1.38
N ARG A 101 -80.43 15.27 -2.56
CA ARG A 101 -79.67 14.59 -3.61
C ARG A 101 -78.48 15.41 -4.06
N GLU A 102 -78.67 16.71 -4.31
CA GLU A 102 -77.59 17.65 -4.66
C GLU A 102 -76.56 17.78 -3.52
N GLU A 103 -77.00 17.82 -2.26
CA GLU A 103 -76.12 17.89 -1.10
C GLU A 103 -75.31 16.60 -0.90
N ASN A 104 -75.96 15.43 -1.00
CA ASN A 104 -75.29 14.14 -0.92
C ASN A 104 -74.32 13.96 -2.09
N GLU A 105 -74.69 14.43 -3.28
CA GLU A 105 -73.82 14.43 -4.45
C GLU A 105 -72.60 15.33 -4.26
N ARG A 106 -72.79 16.55 -3.76
CA ARG A 106 -71.69 17.46 -3.45
C ARG A 106 -70.76 16.86 -2.41
N LYS A 107 -71.31 16.28 -1.32
CA LYS A 107 -70.54 15.57 -0.30
C LYS A 107 -69.77 14.39 -0.88
N LEU A 108 -70.39 13.62 -1.77
CA LEU A 108 -69.74 12.49 -2.44
C LEU A 108 -68.59 12.96 -3.34
N GLN A 109 -68.78 14.05 -4.10
CA GLN A 109 -67.72 14.67 -4.91
C GLN A 109 -66.57 15.18 -4.05
N GLU A 110 -66.86 15.92 -2.98
CA GLU A 110 -65.86 16.40 -2.02
C GLU A 110 -65.08 15.24 -1.39
N MET A 111 -65.78 14.17 -1.00
CA MET A 111 -65.16 13.01 -0.36
C MET A 111 -64.31 12.19 -1.33
N VAL A 112 -64.78 11.93 -2.56
CA VAL A 112 -63.98 11.26 -3.59
C VAL A 112 -62.77 12.10 -3.99
N ALA A 113 -62.91 13.43 -4.11
CA ALA A 113 -61.79 14.33 -4.37
C ALA A 113 -60.76 14.32 -3.23
N ALA A 114 -61.22 14.31 -1.97
CA ALA A 114 -60.35 14.19 -0.80
C ALA A 114 -59.64 12.83 -0.76
N MET A 115 -60.35 11.74 -1.03
CA MET A 115 -59.78 10.39 -1.11
C MET A 115 -58.76 10.29 -2.25
N ALA A 116 -59.02 10.93 -3.39
CA ALA A 116 -58.08 10.96 -4.49
C ALA A 116 -56.73 11.59 -4.10
N ALA A 117 -56.69 12.51 -3.13
CA ALA A 117 -55.42 13.07 -2.66
C ALA A 117 -54.58 12.06 -1.88
N THR A 118 -55.21 11.10 -1.19
CA THR A 118 -54.55 10.24 -0.21
C THR A 118 -54.41 8.78 -0.66
N THR A 119 -55.39 8.26 -1.39
CA THR A 119 -55.53 6.84 -1.68
C THR A 119 -55.72 6.56 -3.18
N PRO A 120 -54.87 5.72 -3.79
CA PRO A 120 -54.97 5.41 -5.22
C PRO A 120 -55.98 4.29 -5.54
N CYS A 121 -56.41 3.52 -4.55
CA CYS A 121 -57.24 2.34 -4.70
C CYS A 121 -58.42 2.33 -3.73
N LEU A 122 -59.46 1.59 -4.08
CA LEU A 122 -60.65 1.37 -3.26
C LEU A 122 -61.02 -0.11 -3.30
N ASP A 123 -61.47 -0.66 -2.18
CA ASP A 123 -61.99 -2.03 -2.13
C ASP A 123 -63.53 -2.07 -2.31
N PRO A 124 -64.12 -3.26 -2.48
CA PRO A 124 -65.57 -3.41 -2.63
C PRO A 124 -66.38 -2.96 -1.42
N GLN A 125 -65.86 -3.08 -0.19
CA GLN A 125 -66.57 -2.71 1.03
C GLN A 125 -66.68 -1.19 1.17
N ALA A 126 -65.57 -0.47 0.98
CA ALA A 126 -65.56 0.99 0.96
C ALA A 126 -66.40 1.54 -0.19
N LEU A 127 -66.47 0.83 -1.33
CA LEU A 127 -67.40 1.18 -2.40
C LEU A 127 -68.87 1.08 -1.94
N GLU A 128 -69.25 0.03 -1.22
CA GLU A 128 -70.60 -0.10 -0.68
C GLU A 128 -70.94 1.00 0.34
N GLU A 129 -69.99 1.40 1.18
CA GLU A 129 -70.16 2.50 2.14
C GLU A 129 -70.39 3.84 1.42
N LEU A 130 -69.62 4.12 0.36
CA LEU A 130 -69.82 5.30 -0.49
C LEU A 130 -71.17 5.28 -1.21
N ILE A 131 -71.62 4.09 -1.64
CA ILE A 131 -72.95 3.92 -2.26
C ILE A 131 -74.05 4.20 -1.23
N ALA A 132 -73.90 3.71 0.01
CA ALA A 132 -74.85 4.00 1.08
C ALA A 132 -74.92 5.50 1.38
N LEU A 133 -73.79 6.20 1.43
CA LEU A 133 -73.72 7.64 1.65
C LEU A 133 -74.32 8.45 0.48
N GLY A 134 -74.13 7.98 -0.75
CA GLY A 134 -74.64 8.60 -1.99
C GLY A 134 -76.15 8.42 -2.23
N GLY A 135 -76.89 7.82 -1.29
CA GLY A 135 -78.33 7.59 -1.41
C GLY A 135 -78.72 6.23 -1.98
N GLY A 136 -77.85 5.23 -1.87
CA GLY A 136 -78.14 3.83 -2.19
C GLY A 136 -77.81 3.42 -3.64
N PRO A 137 -78.30 2.25 -4.09
CA PRO A 137 -77.81 1.58 -5.31
C PRO A 137 -77.90 2.41 -6.59
N ALA A 138 -78.86 3.35 -6.67
CA ALA A 138 -79.05 4.22 -7.82
C ALA A 138 -77.84 5.12 -8.10
N CYS A 139 -77.00 5.43 -7.10
CA CYS A 139 -75.80 6.25 -7.28
C CYS A 139 -74.58 5.46 -7.81
N ALA A 140 -74.60 4.13 -7.79
CA ALA A 140 -73.43 3.29 -8.06
C ALA A 140 -72.79 3.49 -9.45
N PRO A 141 -73.54 3.59 -10.57
CA PRO A 141 -72.94 3.82 -11.89
C PRO A 141 -72.21 5.17 -11.97
N ARG A 142 -72.75 6.18 -11.28
CA ARG A 142 -72.18 7.52 -11.25
C ARG A 142 -70.92 7.59 -10.39
N LEU A 143 -70.95 6.94 -9.23
CA LEU A 143 -69.79 6.84 -8.35
C LEU A 143 -68.61 6.15 -9.07
N ARG A 144 -68.86 5.06 -9.80
CA ARG A 144 -67.82 4.40 -10.61
C ARG A 144 -67.19 5.34 -11.64
N ARG A 145 -67.99 6.19 -12.29
CA ARG A 145 -67.49 7.21 -13.22
C ARG A 145 -66.64 8.26 -12.52
N LEU A 146 -67.08 8.74 -11.36
CA LEU A 146 -66.36 9.72 -10.55
C LEU A 146 -65.01 9.16 -10.04
N LEU A 147 -64.98 7.91 -9.59
CA LEU A 147 -63.73 7.22 -9.21
C LEU A 147 -62.77 7.12 -10.38
N ALA A 148 -63.25 6.78 -11.58
CA ALA A 148 -62.43 6.72 -12.79
C ALA A 148 -61.88 8.10 -13.20
N GLU A 149 -62.69 9.16 -13.12
CA GLU A 149 -62.27 10.55 -13.38
C GLU A 149 -61.14 10.99 -12.45
N HIS A 150 -61.18 10.58 -11.18
CA HIS A 150 -60.15 10.85 -10.18
C HIS A 150 -58.99 9.81 -10.15
N LYS A 151 -58.96 8.86 -11.09
CA LYS A 151 -57.96 7.79 -11.19
C LYS A 151 -57.86 6.91 -9.94
N ILE A 152 -58.98 6.63 -9.28
CA ILE A 152 -59.05 5.68 -8.16
C ILE A 152 -59.46 4.32 -8.73
N ARG A 153 -58.59 3.31 -8.55
CA ARG A 153 -58.84 1.96 -9.06
C ARG A 153 -59.60 1.11 -8.05
N LEU A 154 -60.53 0.29 -8.55
CA LEU A 154 -61.21 -0.72 -7.75
C LEU A 154 -60.36 -1.98 -7.69
N VAL A 155 -60.05 -2.44 -6.48
CA VAL A 155 -59.23 -3.62 -6.23
C VAL A 155 -60.12 -4.73 -5.72
N ASP A 156 -60.49 -5.66 -6.61
CA ASP A 156 -61.41 -6.75 -6.30
C ASP A 156 -60.84 -7.72 -5.26
N ARG A 157 -59.52 -7.92 -5.27
CA ARG A 157 -58.79 -8.76 -4.33
C ARG A 157 -57.58 -8.01 -3.76
N PRO A 158 -57.68 -7.46 -2.53
CA PRO A 158 -56.54 -6.82 -1.89
C PRO A 158 -55.37 -7.79 -1.72
N TRP A 159 -54.17 -7.26 -1.49
CA TRP A 159 -53.02 -8.10 -1.20
C TRP A 159 -53.17 -8.74 0.18
N GLU A 160 -52.96 -10.04 0.26
CA GLU A 160 -52.77 -10.74 1.53
C GLU A 160 -51.30 -10.57 1.89
N LEU A 161 -51.05 -9.68 2.85
CA LEU A 161 -49.70 -9.42 3.33
C LEU A 161 -49.36 -10.46 4.39
N PRO A 162 -48.22 -11.17 4.28
CA PRO A 162 -47.78 -12.07 5.34
C PRO A 162 -47.61 -11.30 6.65
N SER A 163 -48.05 -11.88 7.77
CA SER A 163 -47.84 -11.31 9.11
C SER A 163 -46.43 -11.55 9.65
N ASP A 164 -45.77 -12.58 9.14
CA ASP A 164 -44.45 -13.06 9.54
C ASP A 164 -43.62 -13.38 8.28
N PRO A 165 -42.27 -13.34 8.36
CA PRO A 165 -41.43 -13.67 7.23
C PRO A 165 -41.64 -15.14 6.82
N PRO A 166 -41.71 -15.45 5.51
CA PRO A 166 -41.93 -16.81 5.00
C PRO A 166 -40.69 -17.73 5.14
N ILE A 167 -39.60 -17.18 5.67
CA ILE A 167 -38.39 -17.87 6.12
C ILE A 167 -38.15 -17.51 7.61
N PRO A 168 -37.41 -18.33 8.38
CA PRO A 168 -37.14 -18.02 9.79
C PRO A 168 -36.58 -16.59 9.99
N ALA A 169 -37.07 -15.87 11.00
CA ALA A 169 -36.76 -14.45 11.21
C ALA A 169 -35.24 -14.15 11.25
N SER A 170 -34.44 -15.03 11.87
CA SER A 170 -32.98 -14.91 11.88
C SER A 170 -32.34 -15.07 10.49
N GLN A 171 -32.91 -15.90 9.62
CA GLN A 171 -32.46 -16.03 8.22
C GLN A 171 -32.84 -14.78 7.41
N TYR A 172 -34.01 -14.19 7.69
CA TYR A 172 -34.41 -12.93 7.05
C TYR A 172 -33.55 -11.74 7.51
N GLN A 173 -33.27 -11.59 8.81
CA GLN A 173 -32.37 -10.56 9.32
C GLN A 173 -30.99 -10.65 8.67
N ARG A 174 -30.44 -11.88 8.59
CA ARG A 174 -29.17 -12.12 7.90
C ARG A 174 -29.22 -11.76 6.41
N LEU A 175 -30.31 -12.10 5.72
CA LEU A 175 -30.53 -11.72 4.32
C LEU A 175 -30.53 -10.19 4.17
N HIS A 176 -31.25 -9.48 5.03
CA HIS A 176 -31.35 -8.03 5.03
C HIS A 176 -30.00 -7.35 5.25
N GLU A 177 -29.26 -7.74 6.30
CA GLU A 177 -27.90 -7.23 6.58
C GLU A 177 -26.93 -7.47 5.40
N GLN A 178 -27.07 -8.61 4.72
CA GLN A 178 -26.25 -8.94 3.55
C GLN A 178 -26.58 -8.05 2.35
N LEU A 179 -27.86 -7.75 2.11
CA LEU A 179 -28.28 -6.83 1.06
C LEU A 179 -27.81 -5.40 1.33
N GLU A 180 -27.91 -4.93 2.57
CA GLU A 180 -27.40 -3.60 2.96
C GLU A 180 -25.90 -3.48 2.71
N ARG A 181 -25.10 -4.47 3.13
CA ARG A 181 -23.65 -4.50 2.89
C ARG A 181 -23.28 -4.54 1.41
N LEU A 182 -24.15 -5.10 0.57
CA LEU A 182 -24.00 -5.15 -0.89
C LEU A 182 -24.53 -3.88 -1.58
N GLY A 183 -25.16 -2.95 -0.85
CA GLY A 183 -25.81 -1.78 -1.43
C GLY A 183 -27.03 -2.11 -2.28
N LEU A 184 -27.64 -3.28 -2.06
CA LEU A 184 -28.81 -3.78 -2.76
C LEU A 184 -30.05 -3.62 -1.89
N ARG A 185 -31.22 -3.40 -2.50
CA ARG A 185 -32.50 -3.20 -1.80
C ARG A 185 -33.35 -4.46 -1.77
N LEU A 186 -33.23 -5.31 -2.78
CA LEU A 186 -34.04 -6.51 -2.94
C LEU A 186 -33.16 -7.69 -3.33
N SER A 187 -33.49 -8.88 -2.83
CA SER A 187 -32.79 -10.12 -3.19
C SER A 187 -32.80 -10.40 -4.70
N ALA A 188 -33.86 -9.99 -5.42
CA ALA A 188 -33.96 -10.11 -6.86
C ALA A 188 -32.87 -9.33 -7.64
N GLU A 189 -32.30 -8.26 -7.05
CA GLU A 189 -31.20 -7.49 -7.66
C GLU A 189 -29.91 -8.33 -7.77
N VAL A 190 -29.75 -9.37 -6.94
CA VAL A 190 -28.62 -10.32 -7.04
C VAL A 190 -28.73 -11.22 -8.27
N VAL A 191 -29.96 -11.54 -8.71
CA VAL A 191 -30.20 -12.47 -9.83
C VAL A 191 -30.23 -11.74 -11.18
N PHE A 192 -30.88 -10.57 -11.23
CA PHE A 192 -31.09 -9.82 -12.47
C PHE A 192 -30.23 -8.56 -12.60
N GLY A 193 -29.58 -8.11 -11.52
CA GLY A 193 -28.88 -6.84 -11.46
C GLY A 193 -29.81 -5.68 -11.06
N ALA A 194 -29.28 -4.74 -10.27
CA ALA A 194 -30.04 -3.61 -9.74
C ALA A 194 -30.71 -2.74 -10.83
N GLN A 195 -30.02 -2.51 -11.95
CA GLN A 195 -30.57 -1.70 -13.04
C GLN A 195 -31.79 -2.37 -13.70
N ALA A 196 -31.78 -3.69 -13.84
CA ALA A 196 -32.89 -4.42 -14.47
C ALA A 196 -34.13 -4.43 -13.57
N VAL A 197 -33.95 -4.61 -12.25
CA VAL A 197 -35.05 -4.56 -11.28
C VAL A 197 -35.64 -3.15 -11.17
N ARG A 198 -34.79 -2.12 -11.09
CA ARG A 198 -35.23 -0.71 -11.05
C ARG A 198 -35.90 -0.25 -12.34
N GLY A 199 -35.64 -0.93 -13.46
CA GLY A 199 -36.31 -0.69 -14.75
C GLY A 199 -37.78 -1.12 -14.77
N GLY A 200 -38.26 -1.84 -13.76
CA GLY A 200 -39.66 -2.23 -13.63
C GLY A 200 -39.80 -3.73 -13.33
N PHE A 201 -40.64 -4.10 -12.36
CA PHE A 201 -41.02 -5.48 -12.06
C PHE A 201 -42.47 -5.59 -11.54
N ARG A 202 -43.05 -6.78 -11.69
CA ARG A 202 -44.34 -7.20 -11.12
C ARG A 202 -44.10 -8.29 -10.08
N LEU A 203 -44.87 -8.30 -9.00
CA LEU A 203 -44.88 -9.34 -7.96
C LEU A 203 -46.03 -10.33 -8.12
N ARG A 204 -47.19 -9.88 -8.61
CA ARG A 204 -48.36 -10.74 -8.88
C ARG A 204 -48.52 -11.01 -10.38
N PRO A 205 -48.79 -12.25 -10.81
CA PRO A 205 -48.95 -13.48 -10.01
C PRO A 205 -47.63 -14.10 -9.51
N ARG A 206 -46.49 -13.69 -10.08
CA ARG A 206 -45.12 -14.08 -9.67
C ARG A 206 -44.14 -12.97 -10.02
N PHE A 207 -42.93 -13.01 -9.46
CA PHE A 207 -41.91 -12.00 -9.79
C PHE A 207 -41.48 -12.04 -11.27
N ALA A 208 -41.65 -10.93 -11.98
CA ALA A 208 -41.27 -10.79 -13.39
C ALA A 208 -40.85 -9.36 -13.73
N LEU A 209 -39.76 -9.20 -14.49
CA LEU A 209 -39.33 -7.88 -14.97
C LEU A 209 -40.27 -7.32 -16.06
N GLN A 210 -40.40 -5.99 -16.11
CA GLN A 210 -41.14 -5.27 -17.15
C GLN A 210 -40.31 -5.24 -18.45
N ALA A 211 -41.00 -5.28 -19.60
CA ALA A 211 -40.46 -5.63 -20.92
C ALA A 211 -39.10 -4.99 -21.27
N GLY A 212 -38.15 -5.84 -21.70
CA GLY A 212 -36.78 -5.51 -22.12
C GLY A 212 -35.77 -6.62 -21.79
N SER A 213 -36.00 -7.36 -20.69
CA SER A 213 -35.08 -8.39 -20.17
C SER A 213 -35.75 -9.74 -19.82
N GLY A 214 -37.08 -9.86 -19.92
CA GLY A 214 -37.81 -11.15 -19.97
C GLY A 214 -37.64 -12.14 -18.81
N GLY A 215 -37.02 -11.74 -17.69
CA GLY A 215 -36.71 -12.64 -16.59
C GLY A 215 -37.85 -12.78 -15.57
N THR A 216 -38.35 -14.00 -15.38
CA THR A 216 -39.12 -14.39 -14.19
C THR A 216 -38.20 -14.97 -13.14
N LEU A 217 -38.35 -14.61 -11.86
CA LEU A 217 -37.55 -15.23 -10.81
C LEU A 217 -38.03 -16.66 -10.55
N THR A 218 -37.27 -17.63 -11.05
CA THR A 218 -37.51 -19.07 -10.89
C THR A 218 -36.28 -19.77 -10.31
N ALA A 219 -36.46 -21.01 -9.84
CA ALA A 219 -35.35 -21.86 -9.41
C ALA A 219 -34.25 -21.98 -10.48
N GLU A 220 -34.63 -22.03 -11.76
CA GLU A 220 -33.68 -22.07 -12.90
C GLU A 220 -32.87 -20.78 -13.02
N THR A 221 -33.51 -19.60 -12.90
CA THR A 221 -32.78 -18.32 -12.96
C THR A 221 -31.85 -18.11 -11.76
N ILE A 222 -32.24 -18.61 -10.58
CA ILE A 222 -31.40 -18.59 -9.38
C ILE A 222 -30.18 -19.51 -9.58
N ALA A 223 -30.40 -20.72 -10.11
CA ALA A 223 -29.32 -21.64 -10.44
C ALA A 223 -28.35 -21.07 -11.50
N ALA A 224 -28.88 -20.39 -12.52
CA ALA A 224 -28.07 -19.70 -13.53
C ALA A 224 -27.27 -18.53 -12.93
N ALA A 225 -27.85 -17.76 -12.00
CA ALA A 225 -27.12 -16.72 -11.26
C ALA A 225 -26.00 -17.32 -10.40
N LYS A 226 -26.26 -18.43 -9.70
CA LYS A 226 -25.26 -19.15 -8.91
C LYS A 226 -24.14 -19.72 -9.77
N ALA A 227 -24.43 -20.21 -10.97
CA ALA A 227 -23.44 -20.66 -11.94
C ALA A 227 -22.53 -19.51 -12.42
N ARG A 228 -23.10 -18.35 -12.76
CA ARG A 228 -22.34 -17.13 -13.11
C ARG A 228 -21.48 -16.64 -11.94
N GLN A 229 -21.96 -16.79 -10.71
CA GLN A 229 -21.22 -16.37 -9.51
C GLN A 229 -20.02 -17.28 -9.21
N ARG A 230 -20.10 -18.59 -9.52
CA ARG A 230 -18.97 -19.53 -9.34
C ARG A 230 -17.76 -19.17 -10.19
N THR A 231 -17.96 -18.66 -11.41
CA THR A 231 -16.88 -18.28 -12.33
C THR A 231 -16.33 -16.87 -12.08
N ARG A 232 -16.94 -16.10 -11.18
CA ARG A 232 -16.50 -14.75 -10.80
C ARG A 232 -15.20 -14.79 -9.98
N ALA A 233 -14.32 -13.83 -10.23
CA ALA A 233 -13.10 -13.59 -9.46
C ALA A 233 -13.41 -13.41 -7.95
N GLN A 234 -12.47 -13.77 -7.09
CA GLN A 234 -12.64 -13.67 -5.65
C GLN A 234 -12.61 -12.19 -5.22
N ASP A 235 -13.66 -11.73 -4.56
CA ASP A 235 -13.76 -10.41 -3.93
C ASP A 235 -14.53 -10.51 -2.60
N GLU A 236 -14.53 -9.43 -1.81
CA GLU A 236 -15.21 -9.37 -0.50
C GLU A 236 -16.74 -9.51 -0.61
N SER A 237 -17.32 -9.23 -1.80
CA SER A 237 -18.76 -9.30 -2.06
C SER A 237 -19.24 -10.73 -2.37
N LYS A 238 -18.36 -11.60 -2.88
CA LYS A 238 -18.66 -12.96 -3.30
C LYS A 238 -19.32 -13.84 -2.24
N PRO A 239 -18.82 -13.96 -1.00
CA PRO A 239 -19.46 -14.79 0.03
C PRO A 239 -20.84 -14.27 0.45
N LEU A 240 -21.07 -12.95 0.36
CA LEU A 240 -22.36 -12.34 0.65
C LEU A 240 -23.38 -12.70 -0.45
N LEU A 241 -22.98 -12.57 -1.72
CA LEU A 241 -23.80 -12.95 -2.88
C LEU A 241 -24.14 -14.45 -2.88
N ASP A 242 -23.18 -15.31 -2.54
CA ASP A 242 -23.41 -16.76 -2.44
C ASP A 242 -24.43 -17.11 -1.34
N SER A 243 -24.38 -16.40 -0.20
CA SER A 243 -25.35 -16.57 0.89
C SER A 243 -26.75 -16.13 0.50
N VAL A 244 -26.90 -15.00 -0.21
CA VAL A 244 -28.21 -14.53 -0.70
C VAL A 244 -28.80 -15.52 -1.70
N LEU A 245 -28.00 -15.98 -2.67
CA LEU A 245 -28.43 -16.97 -3.66
C LEU A 245 -28.82 -18.30 -3.03
N ALA A 246 -28.13 -18.74 -1.97
CA ALA A 246 -28.51 -19.93 -1.20
C ALA A 246 -29.86 -19.77 -0.47
N THR A 247 -30.13 -18.59 0.10
CA THR A 247 -31.43 -18.29 0.72
C THR A 247 -32.56 -18.31 -0.31
N LEU A 248 -32.35 -17.71 -1.48
CA LEU A 248 -33.31 -17.72 -2.59
C LEU A 248 -33.58 -19.13 -3.11
N GLU A 249 -32.53 -19.95 -3.30
CA GLU A 249 -32.66 -21.34 -3.72
C GLU A 249 -33.48 -22.17 -2.73
N LYS A 250 -33.24 -21.98 -1.42
CA LYS A 250 -34.01 -22.64 -0.36
C LYS A 250 -35.46 -22.18 -0.31
N ALA A 251 -35.74 -20.89 -0.56
CA ALA A 251 -37.10 -20.38 -0.66
C ALA A 251 -37.82 -20.95 -1.90
N ALA A 252 -37.12 -21.05 -3.04
CA ALA A 252 -37.65 -21.60 -4.29
C ALA A 252 -37.99 -23.11 -4.21
N ALA A 253 -37.43 -23.83 -3.24
CA ALA A 253 -37.71 -25.26 -3.05
C ALA A 253 -39.15 -25.55 -2.57
N ALA A 254 -39.84 -24.57 -1.98
CA ALA A 254 -41.23 -24.69 -1.56
C ALA A 254 -42.16 -23.89 -2.49
N PRO A 255 -43.29 -24.46 -2.95
CA PRO A 255 -44.26 -23.75 -3.80
C PRO A 255 -44.74 -22.46 -3.13
N GLY A 256 -44.76 -21.34 -3.87
CA GLY A 256 -45.28 -20.04 -3.41
C GLY A 256 -44.38 -19.25 -2.44
N ARG A 257 -43.50 -19.93 -1.70
CA ARG A 257 -42.65 -19.30 -0.67
C ARG A 257 -41.69 -18.24 -1.23
N LEU A 258 -41.18 -18.44 -2.44
CA LEU A 258 -40.32 -17.45 -3.11
C LEU A 258 -41.10 -16.15 -3.41
N ASP A 259 -42.32 -16.28 -3.91
CA ASP A 259 -43.17 -15.12 -4.22
C ASP A 259 -43.59 -14.40 -2.92
N GLU A 260 -43.95 -15.15 -1.87
CA GLU A 260 -44.22 -14.60 -0.54
C GLU A 260 -43.01 -13.85 0.03
N LEU A 261 -41.78 -14.36 -0.17
CA LEU A 261 -40.56 -13.71 0.32
C LEU A 261 -40.33 -12.37 -0.35
N LEU A 262 -40.57 -12.27 -1.66
CA LEU A 262 -40.38 -11.02 -2.41
C LEU A 262 -41.47 -10.00 -2.07
N VAL A 263 -42.72 -10.46 -1.89
CA VAL A 263 -43.79 -9.61 -1.39
C VAL A 263 -43.45 -9.08 0.01
N TRP A 264 -42.92 -9.95 0.88
CA TRP A 264 -42.45 -9.57 2.21
C TRP A 264 -41.29 -8.55 2.15
N GLU A 265 -40.25 -8.76 1.36
CA GLU A 265 -39.12 -7.82 1.23
C GLU A 265 -39.57 -6.41 0.81
N VAL A 266 -40.45 -6.33 -0.19
CA VAL A 266 -40.99 -5.03 -0.64
C VAL A 266 -41.90 -4.44 0.44
N ALA A 267 -42.74 -5.25 1.09
CA ALA A 267 -43.63 -4.79 2.15
C ALA A 267 -42.87 -4.29 3.39
N GLU A 268 -41.83 -4.99 3.85
CA GLU A 268 -40.97 -4.57 4.97
C GLU A 268 -40.32 -3.22 4.69
N THR A 269 -39.81 -3.03 3.46
CA THR A 269 -39.18 -1.77 3.05
C THR A 269 -40.16 -0.60 3.12
N LEU A 270 -41.45 -0.86 2.88
CA LEU A 270 -42.50 0.16 2.83
C LEU A 270 -43.23 0.36 4.16
N ARG A 271 -43.20 -0.63 5.06
CA ARG A 271 -43.95 -0.65 6.32
C ARG A 271 -43.64 0.54 7.24
N PRO A 272 -42.38 1.02 7.38
CA PRO A 272 -42.09 2.20 8.20
C PRO A 272 -42.84 3.45 7.72
N TYR A 273 -42.98 3.63 6.41
CA TYR A 273 -43.71 4.78 5.85
C TYR A 273 -45.21 4.68 6.11
N ALA A 274 -45.78 3.48 5.95
CA ALA A 274 -47.19 3.24 6.29
C ALA A 274 -47.45 3.43 7.79
N ALA A 275 -46.56 2.94 8.66
CA ALA A 275 -46.65 3.08 10.11
C ALA A 275 -46.48 4.53 10.58
N ALA A 276 -45.70 5.34 9.86
CA ALA A 276 -45.60 6.79 10.07
C ALA A 276 -46.84 7.57 9.60
N GLY A 277 -47.86 6.89 9.07
CA GLY A 277 -49.11 7.52 8.65
C GLY A 277 -49.03 8.23 7.30
N LEU A 278 -48.04 7.92 6.45
CA LEU A 278 -47.97 8.51 5.12
C LEU A 278 -49.19 8.06 4.26
N PRO A 279 -49.75 8.96 3.43
CA PRO A 279 -50.81 8.59 2.51
C PRO A 279 -50.40 7.46 1.55
N ALA A 280 -51.33 6.56 1.22
CA ALA A 280 -51.07 5.41 0.35
C ALA A 280 -50.48 5.80 -1.02
N ARG A 281 -50.82 6.98 -1.56
CA ARG A 281 -50.17 7.49 -2.78
C ARG A 281 -48.66 7.71 -2.64
N GLN A 282 -48.21 8.26 -1.51
CA GLN A 282 -46.79 8.49 -1.26
C GLN A 282 -46.07 7.16 -1.02
N VAL A 283 -46.70 6.21 -0.32
CA VAL A 283 -46.16 4.85 -0.16
C VAL A 283 -46.05 4.14 -1.51
N ALA A 284 -47.02 4.34 -2.42
CA ALA A 284 -46.98 3.81 -3.78
C ALA A 284 -45.85 4.44 -4.63
N GLU A 285 -45.54 5.72 -4.45
CA GLU A 285 -44.39 6.36 -5.10
C GLU A 285 -43.07 5.72 -4.65
N ARG A 286 -42.91 5.45 -3.35
CA ARG A 286 -41.74 4.72 -2.82
C ARG A 286 -41.66 3.29 -3.34
N ALA A 287 -42.79 2.60 -3.47
CA ALA A 287 -42.84 1.28 -4.08
C ALA A 287 -42.43 1.32 -5.56
N ALA A 288 -42.83 2.36 -6.30
CA ALA A 288 -42.41 2.59 -7.67
C ALA A 288 -40.91 2.93 -7.79
N GLU A 289 -40.32 3.63 -6.82
CA GLU A 289 -38.86 3.88 -6.75
C GLU A 289 -38.05 2.59 -6.57
N LEU A 290 -38.63 1.54 -5.98
CA LEU A 290 -38.01 0.21 -5.92
C LEU A 290 -38.04 -0.51 -7.27
N GLY A 291 -38.89 -0.06 -8.20
CA GLY A 291 -39.13 -0.67 -9.51
C GLY A 291 -40.47 -1.38 -9.61
N LEU A 292 -41.33 -1.39 -8.59
CA LEU A 292 -42.63 -2.06 -8.70
C LEU A 292 -43.54 -1.30 -9.67
N VAL A 293 -44.18 -2.00 -10.61
CA VAL A 293 -45.07 -1.35 -11.58
C VAL A 293 -46.17 -0.55 -10.89
N ARG A 294 -46.53 0.61 -11.45
CA ARG A 294 -47.43 1.59 -10.83
C ARG A 294 -48.73 0.96 -10.29
N ASP A 295 -49.35 0.08 -11.06
CA ASP A 295 -50.61 -0.57 -10.68
C ASP A 295 -50.45 -1.43 -9.41
N GLN A 296 -49.37 -2.22 -9.32
CA GLN A 296 -49.12 -3.08 -8.16
C GLN A 296 -48.57 -2.29 -6.97
N ALA A 297 -47.83 -1.21 -7.22
CA ALA A 297 -47.35 -0.29 -6.19
C ALA A 297 -48.51 0.36 -5.43
N GLU A 298 -49.52 0.84 -6.16
CA GLU A 298 -50.74 1.42 -5.58
C GLU A 298 -51.59 0.39 -4.82
N GLU A 299 -51.71 -0.84 -5.33
CA GLU A 299 -52.42 -1.93 -4.64
C GLU A 299 -51.73 -2.37 -3.35
N LEU A 300 -50.40 -2.54 -3.39
CA LEU A 300 -49.60 -2.90 -2.23
C LEU A 300 -49.64 -1.81 -1.16
N ALA A 301 -49.49 -0.54 -1.56
CA ALA A 301 -49.57 0.60 -0.66
C ALA A 301 -50.95 0.67 0.02
N PHE A 302 -52.02 0.45 -0.74
CA PHE A 302 -53.38 0.38 -0.19
C PHE A 302 -53.54 -0.77 0.83
N ALA A 303 -53.01 -1.96 0.53
CA ALA A 303 -53.03 -3.07 1.47
C ALA A 303 -52.23 -2.78 2.75
N LEU A 304 -51.08 -2.12 2.64
CA LEU A 304 -50.26 -1.71 3.79
C LEU A 304 -50.97 -0.66 4.67
N SER A 305 -51.61 0.35 4.06
CA SER A 305 -52.38 1.35 4.81
C SER A 305 -53.54 0.71 5.57
N ARG A 306 -54.22 -0.28 4.98
CA ARG A 306 -55.27 -1.04 5.66
C ARG A 306 -54.74 -1.90 6.80
N ALA A 307 -53.62 -2.59 6.59
CA ALA A 307 -52.97 -3.37 7.64
C ALA A 307 -52.53 -2.49 8.82
N GLY A 308 -52.03 -1.28 8.53
CA GLY A 308 -51.69 -0.26 9.53
C GLY A 308 -52.90 0.29 10.27
N SER A 309 -54.02 0.56 9.58
CA SER A 309 -55.27 1.01 10.22
C SER A 309 -55.98 -0.09 11.01
N ALA A 310 -55.92 -1.35 10.58
CA ALA A 310 -56.48 -2.49 11.32
C ALA A 310 -55.68 -2.79 12.60
N ALA A 311 -54.39 -2.45 12.65
CA ALA A 311 -53.59 -2.46 13.88
C ALA A 311 -54.00 -1.38 14.90
N GLY A 312 -54.94 -0.49 14.54
CA GLY A 312 -55.60 0.46 15.45
C GLY A 312 -56.86 -0.08 16.14
N ALA A 313 -57.30 -1.30 15.82
CA ALA A 313 -58.28 -2.02 16.63
C ALA A 313 -57.59 -2.57 17.90
N ALA A 314 -58.30 -2.59 19.04
CA ALA A 314 -57.76 -2.98 20.34
C ALA A 314 -56.83 -4.20 20.23
N PRO A 315 -55.64 -4.14 20.86
CA PRO A 315 -54.62 -5.15 20.65
C PRO A 315 -55.16 -6.54 20.97
N ASP A 316 -54.91 -7.48 20.07
CA ASP A 316 -55.12 -8.89 20.35
C ASP A 316 -54.14 -9.30 21.48
N PRO A 317 -54.63 -9.57 22.70
CA PRO A 317 -53.77 -9.82 23.84
C PRO A 317 -52.93 -11.09 23.64
N VAL A 318 -53.39 -12.06 22.85
CA VAL A 318 -52.64 -13.27 22.49
C VAL A 318 -51.44 -12.88 21.62
N ARG A 319 -51.64 -12.00 20.63
CA ARG A 319 -50.59 -11.49 19.75
C ARG A 319 -49.57 -10.65 20.50
N GLU A 320 -50.00 -9.82 21.45
CA GLU A 320 -49.07 -9.02 22.28
C GLU A 320 -48.21 -9.91 23.19
N ILE A 321 -48.79 -10.96 23.78
CA ILE A 321 -48.03 -11.94 24.57
C ILE A 321 -47.03 -12.67 23.70
N GLU A 322 -47.43 -13.09 22.49
CA GLU A 322 -46.51 -13.72 21.54
C GLU A 322 -45.36 -12.78 21.14
N GLN A 323 -45.65 -11.52 20.87
CA GLN A 323 -44.63 -10.50 20.56
C GLN A 323 -43.70 -10.25 21.75
N ALA A 324 -44.24 -10.15 22.97
CA ALA A 324 -43.45 -10.00 24.19
C ALA A 324 -42.52 -11.20 24.39
N LEU A 325 -43.01 -12.44 24.19
CA LEU A 325 -42.17 -13.64 24.25
C LEU A 325 -41.11 -13.71 23.15
N ARG A 326 -41.39 -13.21 21.94
CA ARG A 326 -40.40 -13.13 20.84
C ARG A 326 -39.34 -12.07 21.11
N ALA A 327 -39.67 -11.04 21.86
CA ALA A 327 -38.75 -9.98 22.28
C ALA A 327 -38.08 -10.28 23.64
N ASP A 328 -38.21 -11.51 24.16
CA ASP A 328 -37.73 -11.95 25.47
C ASP A 328 -38.20 -11.07 26.65
N ARG A 329 -39.33 -10.38 26.48
CA ARG A 329 -39.99 -9.54 27.49
C ARG A 329 -40.96 -10.35 28.33
N LEU A 330 -40.42 -11.29 29.10
CA LEU A 330 -41.21 -12.23 29.88
C LEU A 330 -42.10 -11.55 30.92
N ARG A 331 -41.64 -10.49 31.60
CA ARG A 331 -42.44 -9.81 32.65
C ARG A 331 -43.64 -9.10 32.05
N THR A 332 -43.50 -8.57 30.84
CA THR A 332 -44.58 -8.01 30.04
C THR A 332 -45.55 -9.12 29.59
N ALA A 333 -45.04 -10.25 29.11
CA ALA A 333 -45.88 -11.40 28.74
C ALA A 333 -46.70 -11.95 29.93
N GLN A 334 -46.12 -12.03 31.12
CA GLN A 334 -46.83 -12.44 32.35
C GLN A 334 -47.96 -11.47 32.73
N ARG A 335 -47.69 -10.16 32.72
CA ARG A 335 -48.72 -9.13 33.01
C ARG A 335 -49.88 -9.15 32.02
N LEU A 336 -49.60 -9.34 30.73
CA LEU A 336 -50.64 -9.45 29.70
C LEU A 336 -51.44 -10.77 29.85
N LEU A 337 -50.78 -11.85 30.25
CA LEU A 337 -51.44 -13.14 30.50
C LEU A 337 -52.41 -13.12 31.69
N GLU A 338 -52.15 -12.29 32.70
CA GLU A 338 -53.07 -12.06 33.83
C GLU A 338 -54.38 -11.40 33.40
N GLN A 339 -54.38 -10.66 32.28
CA GLN A 339 -55.55 -9.99 31.73
C GLN A 339 -56.41 -10.92 30.85
N LEU A 340 -55.91 -12.11 30.49
CA LEU A 340 -56.64 -13.12 29.74
C LEU A 340 -57.39 -14.09 30.67
N PRO A 341 -58.66 -14.45 30.35
CA PRO A 341 -59.40 -15.48 31.09
C PRO A 341 -58.61 -16.80 31.17
N ALA A 342 -58.65 -17.46 32.33
CA ALA A 342 -57.85 -18.66 32.60
C ALA A 342 -58.10 -19.83 31.63
N ASP A 343 -59.30 -19.87 31.04
CA ASP A 343 -59.77 -20.96 30.18
C ASP A 343 -59.34 -20.80 28.71
N GLN A 344 -58.75 -19.66 28.34
CA GLN A 344 -58.32 -19.35 26.98
C GLN A 344 -56.82 -19.63 26.79
N GLU A 345 -56.45 -20.15 25.61
CA GLU A 345 -55.05 -20.41 25.18
C GLU A 345 -54.14 -21.14 26.21
N PRO A 346 -54.51 -22.36 26.65
CA PRO A 346 -53.78 -23.11 27.68
C PRO A 346 -52.32 -23.41 27.29
N GLN A 347 -52.05 -23.57 25.99
CA GLN A 347 -50.70 -23.83 25.47
C GLN A 347 -49.80 -22.60 25.60
N LEU A 348 -50.33 -21.39 25.35
CA LEU A 348 -49.59 -20.14 25.50
C LEU A 348 -49.29 -19.87 26.98
N ARG A 349 -50.28 -20.07 27.85
CA ARG A 349 -50.12 -20.00 29.32
C ARG A 349 -49.02 -20.94 29.80
N GLN A 350 -49.02 -22.20 29.34
CA GLN A 350 -47.99 -23.17 29.70
C GLN A 350 -46.58 -22.72 29.24
N ARG A 351 -46.44 -22.15 28.04
CA ARG A 351 -45.15 -21.63 27.54
C ARG A 351 -44.62 -20.47 28.38
N VAL A 352 -45.48 -19.52 28.77
CA VAL A 352 -45.10 -18.38 29.63
C VAL A 352 -44.66 -18.89 31.01
N VAL A 353 -45.43 -19.80 31.61
CA VAL A 353 -45.11 -20.40 32.92
C VAL A 353 -43.80 -21.17 32.88
N GLU A 354 -43.57 -21.95 31.82
CA GLU A 354 -42.33 -22.73 31.67
C GLU A 354 -41.10 -21.82 31.52
N ARG A 355 -41.20 -20.74 30.74
CA ARG A 355 -40.12 -19.74 30.64
C ARG A 355 -39.87 -19.00 31.96
N ALA A 356 -40.93 -18.69 32.72
CA ALA A 356 -40.81 -18.12 34.05
C ALA A 356 -40.08 -19.06 35.01
N ARG A 357 -40.48 -20.33 35.05
CA ARG A 357 -39.80 -21.36 35.84
C ARG A 357 -38.31 -21.45 35.48
N GLN A 358 -37.96 -21.44 34.20
CA GLN A 358 -36.57 -21.48 33.75
C GLN A 358 -35.78 -20.23 34.18
N ALA A 359 -36.36 -19.05 34.07
CA ALA A 359 -35.73 -17.80 34.51
C ALA A 359 -35.51 -17.79 36.04
N ASP A 360 -36.50 -18.23 36.80
CA ASP A 360 -36.45 -18.29 38.27
C ASP A 360 -35.41 -19.33 38.74
N GLU A 361 -35.34 -20.51 38.11
CA GLU A 361 -34.31 -21.53 38.40
C GLU A 361 -32.90 -21.00 38.19
N LEU A 362 -32.67 -20.25 37.11
CA LEU A 362 -31.38 -19.60 36.85
C LEU A 362 -31.07 -18.53 37.90
N ALA A 363 -32.07 -17.74 38.29
CA ALA A 363 -31.93 -16.69 39.31
C ALA A 363 -31.64 -17.27 40.71
N GLU A 364 -32.22 -18.41 41.06
CA GLU A 364 -31.92 -19.14 42.30
C GLU A 364 -30.52 -19.77 42.28
N GLN A 365 -30.13 -20.37 41.16
CA GLN A 365 -28.77 -20.89 40.99
C GLN A 365 -27.73 -19.78 41.14
N ALA A 366 -27.99 -18.60 40.57
CA ALA A 366 -27.15 -17.43 40.77
C ALA A 366 -27.04 -17.03 42.25
N ALA A 367 -28.15 -17.02 43.00
CA ALA A 367 -28.15 -16.66 44.42
C ALA A 367 -27.30 -17.63 45.27
N ARG A 368 -27.34 -18.94 44.96
CA ARG A 368 -26.48 -19.94 45.61
C ARG A 368 -25.00 -19.69 45.29
N LEU A 369 -24.67 -19.46 44.01
CA LEU A 369 -23.30 -19.18 43.57
C LEU A 369 -22.72 -17.91 44.18
N ILE A 370 -23.54 -16.87 44.42
CA ILE A 370 -23.12 -15.66 45.15
C ILE A 370 -22.74 -16.00 46.58
N THR A 371 -23.56 -16.80 47.27
CA THR A 371 -23.28 -17.24 48.66
C THR A 371 -22.01 -18.07 48.75
N GLU A 372 -21.70 -18.85 47.71
CA GLU A 372 -20.46 -19.65 47.59
C GLU A 372 -19.23 -18.81 47.17
N GLY A 373 -19.38 -17.52 46.88
CA GLY A 373 -18.29 -16.65 46.39
C GLY A 373 -17.92 -16.83 44.92
N ARG A 374 -18.72 -17.58 44.15
CA ARG A 374 -18.51 -17.88 42.71
C ARG A 374 -19.18 -16.83 41.82
N THR A 375 -18.74 -15.58 41.99
CA THR A 375 -19.33 -14.36 41.38
C THR A 375 -19.49 -14.44 39.85
N GLU A 376 -18.50 -14.95 39.13
CA GLU A 376 -18.55 -15.03 37.66
C GLU A 376 -19.56 -16.05 37.14
N GLU A 377 -19.68 -17.18 37.84
CA GLU A 377 -20.67 -18.18 37.47
C GLU A 377 -22.08 -17.70 37.82
N ALA A 378 -22.24 -16.97 38.93
CA ALA A 378 -23.49 -16.30 39.25
C ALA A 378 -23.89 -15.26 38.18
N ALA A 379 -22.93 -14.45 37.72
CA ALA A 379 -23.15 -13.49 36.65
C ALA A 379 -23.58 -14.19 35.35
N GLU A 380 -22.95 -15.32 34.99
CA GLU A 380 -23.34 -16.15 33.84
C GLU A 380 -24.79 -16.65 33.96
N ARG A 381 -25.22 -17.11 35.15
CA ARG A 381 -26.61 -17.53 35.40
C ARG A 381 -27.60 -16.38 35.32
N LEU A 382 -27.29 -15.22 35.88
CA LEU A 382 -28.15 -14.03 35.78
C LEU A 382 -28.27 -13.53 34.33
N ALA A 383 -27.17 -13.53 33.57
CA ALA A 383 -27.20 -13.19 32.15
C ALA A 383 -28.00 -14.21 31.33
N ALA A 384 -27.97 -15.50 31.70
CA ALA A 384 -28.84 -16.50 31.11
C ALA A 384 -30.32 -16.25 31.43
N ALA A 385 -30.64 -15.85 32.67
CA ALA A 385 -32.01 -15.49 33.06
C ALA A 385 -32.50 -14.25 32.31
N LEU A 386 -31.67 -13.22 32.14
CA LEU A 386 -31.99 -12.01 31.36
C LEU A 386 -32.17 -12.28 29.86
N ARG A 387 -31.58 -13.35 29.31
CA ARG A 387 -31.90 -13.78 27.93
C ARG A 387 -33.30 -14.37 27.80
N ILE A 388 -33.92 -14.79 28.90
CA ILE A 388 -35.30 -15.29 28.94
C ILE A 388 -36.27 -14.15 29.32
N ALA A 389 -35.83 -13.25 30.21
CA ALA A 389 -36.59 -12.13 30.76
C ALA A 389 -35.78 -10.83 30.66
N ALA A 390 -35.61 -10.31 29.45
CA ALA A 390 -34.82 -9.11 29.17
C ALA A 390 -35.43 -7.82 29.76
N ASP A 391 -36.72 -7.84 30.08
CA ASP A 391 -37.45 -6.74 30.72
C ASP A 391 -37.53 -6.84 32.25
N ASP A 392 -36.74 -7.72 32.86
CA ASP A 392 -36.62 -7.87 34.30
C ASP A 392 -35.51 -6.97 34.87
N GLU A 393 -35.92 -5.83 35.42
CA GLU A 393 -34.99 -4.84 35.99
C GLU A 393 -34.30 -5.36 37.27
N ASP A 394 -34.95 -6.20 38.06
CA ASP A 394 -34.39 -6.75 39.29
C ASP A 394 -33.23 -7.71 38.98
N LEU A 395 -33.40 -8.56 37.96
CA LEU A 395 -32.32 -9.42 37.46
C LEU A 395 -31.17 -8.59 36.86
N ALA A 396 -31.50 -7.50 36.15
CA ALA A 396 -30.51 -6.59 35.59
C ALA A 396 -29.71 -5.89 36.68
N GLU A 397 -30.35 -5.40 37.74
CA GLU A 397 -29.70 -4.77 38.89
C GLU A 397 -28.81 -5.74 39.65
N ARG A 398 -29.29 -6.96 39.90
CA ARG A 398 -28.49 -8.03 40.52
C ARG A 398 -27.24 -8.35 39.70
N LEU A 399 -27.34 -8.39 38.37
CA LEU A 399 -26.17 -8.59 37.51
C LEU A 399 -25.22 -7.39 37.56
N ARG A 400 -25.74 -6.16 37.54
CA ARG A 400 -24.94 -4.92 37.66
C ARG A 400 -24.19 -4.84 38.99
N ALA A 401 -24.74 -5.41 40.06
CA ALA A 401 -24.10 -5.46 41.38
C ALA A 401 -22.93 -6.46 41.46
N LEU A 402 -22.76 -7.37 40.49
CA LEU A 402 -21.67 -8.36 40.49
C LEU A 402 -20.44 -7.82 39.74
N PRO A 403 -19.31 -7.57 40.44
CA PRO A 403 -18.12 -7.08 39.79
C PRO A 403 -17.50 -8.14 38.86
N PRO A 404 -16.84 -7.74 37.76
CA PRO A 404 -16.03 -8.65 36.94
C PRO A 404 -14.79 -9.14 37.68
N PRO A 405 -14.14 -10.20 37.17
CA PRO A 405 -12.90 -10.69 37.76
C PRO A 405 -11.81 -9.64 37.54
N ALA A 406 -10.95 -9.49 38.53
CA ALA A 406 -9.84 -8.54 38.45
C ALA A 406 -8.91 -8.90 37.28
N PRO A 407 -8.40 -7.91 36.53
CA PRO A 407 -7.42 -8.16 35.47
C PRO A 407 -6.15 -8.80 36.06
N GLN A 408 -5.35 -9.43 35.19
CA GLN A 408 -4.17 -10.19 35.60
C GLN A 408 -2.91 -9.57 35.03
N ARG A 409 -1.76 -9.89 35.63
CA ARG A 409 -0.41 -9.52 35.14
C ARG A 409 -0.30 -8.07 34.66
N VAL A 410 -0.65 -7.15 35.55
CA VAL A 410 -0.45 -5.71 35.29
C VAL A 410 1.04 -5.42 35.20
N ARG A 411 1.44 -4.85 34.08
CA ARG A 411 2.83 -4.58 33.70
C ARG A 411 2.98 -3.14 33.28
N THR A 412 4.15 -2.57 33.54
CA THR A 412 4.51 -1.21 33.15
C THR A 412 5.69 -1.23 32.20
N GLY A 413 5.59 -0.48 31.12
CA GLY A 413 6.68 -0.19 30.18
C GLY A 413 6.99 1.29 30.21
N CYS A 414 8.27 1.66 30.25
CA CYS A 414 8.70 3.06 30.24
C CYS A 414 9.35 3.38 28.90
N GLU A 415 8.89 4.43 28.25
CA GLU A 415 9.52 4.98 27.04
C GLU A 415 9.70 6.49 27.23
N GLY A 416 10.95 6.91 27.42
CA GLY A 416 11.28 8.29 27.78
C GLY A 416 10.56 8.71 29.06
N ARG A 417 9.66 9.69 28.95
CA ARG A 417 8.85 10.23 30.06
C ARG A 417 7.44 9.64 30.16
N ARG A 418 7.09 8.66 29.32
CA ARG A 418 5.75 8.04 29.30
C ARG A 418 5.79 6.65 29.92
N VAL A 419 4.71 6.29 30.59
CA VAL A 419 4.53 4.95 31.15
C VAL A 419 3.28 4.32 30.54
N THR A 420 3.47 3.20 29.85
CA THR A 420 2.36 2.38 29.36
C THR A 420 2.08 1.30 30.39
N VAL A 421 0.85 1.25 30.86
CA VAL A 421 0.31 0.24 31.76
C VAL A 421 -0.51 -0.73 30.92
N ALA A 422 -0.15 -2.00 30.92
CA ALA A 422 -0.88 -3.05 30.21
C ALA A 422 -1.25 -4.18 31.16
N TRP A 423 -2.28 -4.95 30.84
CA TRP A 423 -2.74 -6.07 31.64
C TRP A 423 -3.29 -7.19 30.75
N ASP A 424 -3.42 -8.37 31.33
CA ASP A 424 -4.13 -9.48 30.71
C ASP A 424 -5.60 -9.43 31.16
N PRO A 425 -6.57 -9.43 30.23
CA PRO A 425 -7.98 -9.47 30.61
C PRO A 425 -8.28 -10.82 31.30
N ALA A 426 -8.98 -10.77 32.44
CA ALA A 426 -9.49 -11.99 33.06
C ALA A 426 -10.70 -12.52 32.27
N PRO A 427 -10.97 -13.84 32.30
CA PRO A 427 -12.05 -14.45 31.53
C PRO A 427 -13.41 -14.14 32.16
N ALA A 428 -13.93 -12.94 31.88
CA ALA A 428 -15.29 -12.57 32.20
C ALA A 428 -16.25 -13.45 31.38
N ARG A 429 -17.20 -14.11 32.06
CA ARG A 429 -18.12 -15.06 31.41
C ARG A 429 -19.30 -14.37 30.72
N THR A 430 -19.54 -13.10 31.04
CA THR A 430 -20.65 -12.31 30.52
C THR A 430 -20.39 -10.80 30.66
N GLY A 431 -21.06 -10.02 29.81
CA GLY A 431 -21.02 -8.56 29.78
C GLY A 431 -19.76 -7.99 29.12
N GLN A 432 -19.86 -6.74 28.63
CA GLN A 432 -18.70 -5.99 28.20
C GLN A 432 -17.93 -5.50 29.44
N VAL A 433 -16.62 -5.75 29.47
CA VAL A 433 -15.74 -5.27 30.55
C VAL A 433 -15.05 -4.00 30.09
N ARG A 434 -15.04 -2.99 30.96
CA ARG A 434 -14.20 -1.80 30.85
C ARG A 434 -13.22 -1.75 32.00
N TYR A 435 -12.14 -1.02 31.82
CA TYR A 435 -11.08 -0.87 32.79
C TYR A 435 -10.92 0.58 33.20
N ARG A 436 -10.55 0.80 34.46
CA ARG A 436 -10.13 2.08 35.00
C ARG A 436 -8.75 1.92 35.61
N VAL A 437 -7.83 2.80 35.23
CA VAL A 437 -6.47 2.79 35.73
C VAL A 437 -6.23 4.04 36.55
N VAL A 438 -5.77 3.83 37.78
CA VAL A 438 -5.39 4.91 38.70
C VAL A 438 -3.93 4.76 39.11
N ARG A 439 -3.30 5.91 39.37
CA ARG A 439 -1.93 6.01 39.85
C ARG A 439 -1.93 6.57 41.27
N THR A 440 -1.26 5.88 42.17
CA THR A 440 -1.04 6.28 43.57
C THR A 440 0.45 6.35 43.87
N VAL A 441 0.82 7.09 44.92
CA VAL A 441 2.22 7.20 45.38
C VAL A 441 2.47 6.16 46.48
N GLY A 442 3.56 5.41 46.36
CA GLY A 442 4.08 4.46 47.37
C GLY A 442 3.28 3.17 47.59
N SER A 443 1.96 3.15 47.41
CA SER A 443 1.15 1.93 47.59
C SER A 443 0.03 1.80 46.57
N ALA A 444 -0.44 0.57 46.33
CA ALA A 444 -1.54 0.28 45.41
C ALA A 444 -2.87 0.89 45.90
N ALA A 445 -3.68 1.36 44.96
CA ALA A 445 -5.03 1.82 45.26
C ALA A 445 -5.90 0.66 45.75
N GLN A 446 -6.63 0.86 46.84
CA GLN A 446 -7.60 -0.12 47.36
C GLN A 446 -8.96 0.01 46.69
N GLY A 447 -9.24 1.15 46.06
CA GLY A 447 -10.49 1.40 45.32
C GLY A 447 -10.29 2.29 44.10
N ALA A 448 -11.20 2.15 43.13
CA ALA A 448 -11.09 2.82 41.83
C ALA A 448 -11.19 4.36 41.87
N GLY A 449 -11.63 4.93 42.98
CA GLY A 449 -11.66 6.37 43.24
C GLY A 449 -10.40 6.93 43.91
N GLN A 450 -9.45 6.08 44.28
CA GLN A 450 -8.24 6.48 45.01
C GLN A 450 -7.08 6.78 44.06
N GLY A 451 -6.48 7.96 44.18
CA GLY A 451 -5.33 8.39 43.38
C GLY A 451 -5.71 9.22 42.15
N VAL A 452 -4.75 9.37 41.23
CA VAL A 452 -4.93 10.12 39.98
C VAL A 452 -5.49 9.18 38.91
N LEU A 453 -6.60 9.56 38.28
CA LEU A 453 -7.15 8.84 37.14
C LEU A 453 -6.24 9.01 35.92
N ILE A 454 -5.75 7.90 35.38
CA ILE A 454 -4.95 7.89 34.14
C ILE A 454 -5.86 7.71 32.93
N GLY A 455 -6.86 6.84 33.02
CA GLY A 455 -7.84 6.66 31.96
C GLY A 455 -8.88 5.58 32.24
N GLN A 456 -9.90 5.59 31.39
CA GLN A 456 -10.91 4.54 31.29
C GLN A 456 -10.95 4.04 29.85
N THR A 457 -10.96 2.72 29.67
CA THR A 457 -10.80 2.11 28.34
C THR A 457 -11.46 0.73 28.30
N ASP A 458 -11.89 0.29 27.12
CA ASP A 458 -12.27 -1.10 26.83
C ASP A 458 -11.09 -1.92 26.26
N ALA A 459 -9.97 -1.27 25.98
CA ALA A 459 -8.70 -1.90 25.63
C ALA A 459 -7.97 -2.44 26.89
N ASN A 460 -6.89 -3.19 26.66
CA ASN A 460 -6.09 -3.82 27.72
C ASN A 460 -4.81 -3.06 28.08
N GLU A 461 -4.75 -1.78 27.72
CA GLU A 461 -3.63 -0.90 28.00
C GLU A 461 -4.06 0.58 28.09
N VAL A 462 -3.28 1.37 28.81
CA VAL A 462 -3.39 2.83 28.88
C VAL A 462 -2.01 3.45 29.03
N THR A 463 -1.82 4.65 28.48
CA THR A 463 -0.57 5.40 28.62
C THR A 463 -0.76 6.58 29.55
N ASP A 464 0.09 6.65 30.57
CA ASP A 464 0.31 7.83 31.39
C ASP A 464 1.38 8.72 30.73
N SER A 465 0.98 9.91 30.31
CA SER A 465 1.86 10.88 29.65
C SER A 465 2.65 11.78 30.61
N ALA A 466 2.25 11.82 31.88
CA ALA A 466 2.88 12.68 32.89
C ALA A 466 3.02 11.97 34.25
N PRO A 467 3.73 10.84 34.30
CA PRO A 467 4.18 10.25 35.56
C PRO A 467 5.20 11.17 36.25
N PRO A 468 5.09 11.41 37.57
CA PRO A 468 6.04 12.25 38.30
C PRO A 468 7.44 11.60 38.37
N PRO A 469 8.49 12.23 37.81
CA PRO A 469 9.86 11.72 37.93
C PRO A 469 10.36 11.70 39.36
N GLY A 470 11.19 10.71 39.72
CA GLY A 470 11.79 10.61 41.05
C GLY A 470 10.83 10.22 42.18
N VAL A 471 9.57 9.95 41.87
CA VAL A 471 8.54 9.51 42.82
C VAL A 471 8.15 8.07 42.50
N GLU A 472 8.15 7.20 43.51
CA GLU A 472 7.68 5.84 43.36
C GLU A 472 6.15 5.80 43.25
N VAL A 473 5.66 5.31 42.12
CA VAL A 473 4.22 5.22 41.81
C VAL A 473 3.78 3.79 41.59
N VAL A 474 2.52 3.51 41.95
CA VAL A 474 1.87 2.22 41.71
C VAL A 474 0.65 2.44 40.83
N TYR A 475 0.57 1.71 39.71
CA TYR A 475 -0.62 1.71 38.86
C TYR A 475 -1.53 0.56 39.24
N THR A 476 -2.80 0.86 39.48
CA THR A 476 -3.82 -0.13 39.82
C THR A 476 -4.94 -0.09 38.79
N VAL A 477 -5.29 -1.26 38.28
CA VAL A 477 -6.33 -1.48 37.28
C VAL A 477 -7.53 -2.12 37.94
N PHE A 478 -8.71 -1.56 37.66
CA PHE A 478 -10.00 -2.08 38.11
C PHE A 478 -10.85 -2.40 36.89
N ALA A 479 -11.48 -3.57 36.87
CA ALA A 479 -12.46 -3.94 35.86
C ALA A 479 -13.87 -3.55 36.32
N THR A 480 -14.74 -3.21 35.38
CA THR A 480 -16.15 -2.91 35.63
C THR A 480 -17.03 -3.43 34.49
N ARG A 481 -18.26 -3.81 34.82
CA ARG A 481 -19.35 -4.09 33.85
C ARG A 481 -20.43 -3.01 33.87
N ALA A 482 -20.54 -2.29 34.98
CA ALA A 482 -21.59 -1.34 35.26
C ALA A 482 -21.02 -0.22 36.12
N GLU A 483 -21.45 1.01 35.87
CA GLU A 483 -20.94 2.17 36.59
C GLU A 483 -21.03 1.99 38.11
N GLY A 484 -19.95 2.35 38.81
CA GLY A 484 -19.88 2.32 40.28
C GLY A 484 -19.47 0.97 40.90
N VAL A 485 -19.53 -0.14 40.15
CA VAL A 485 -19.15 -1.47 40.66
C VAL A 485 -17.82 -1.91 40.04
N TRP A 486 -16.82 -2.17 40.88
CA TRP A 486 -15.45 -2.44 40.47
C TRP A 486 -14.96 -3.79 40.99
N SER A 487 -14.10 -4.45 40.21
CA SER A 487 -13.36 -5.64 40.65
C SER A 487 -12.44 -5.35 41.83
N ALA A 488 -11.88 -6.41 42.42
CA ALA A 488 -10.70 -6.27 43.27
C ALA A 488 -9.56 -5.55 42.52
N PRO A 489 -8.68 -4.80 43.22
CA PRO A 489 -7.56 -4.10 42.61
C PRO A 489 -6.54 -5.09 42.02
N ALA A 490 -6.07 -4.81 40.80
CA ALA A 490 -4.91 -5.47 40.24
C ALA A 490 -3.79 -4.44 40.03
N ALA A 491 -2.70 -4.56 40.77
CA ALA A 491 -1.63 -3.57 40.78
C ALA A 491 -0.39 -4.06 40.03
N ALA A 492 0.29 -3.14 39.35
CA ALA A 492 1.65 -3.36 38.88
C ALA A 492 2.64 -3.29 40.06
N PRO A 493 3.86 -3.85 39.91
CA PRO A 493 4.96 -3.54 40.83
C PRO A 493 5.21 -2.02 40.91
N PRO A 494 5.71 -1.50 42.05
CA PRO A 494 6.09 -0.10 42.17
C PRO A 494 7.08 0.31 41.08
N LEU A 495 6.85 1.48 40.51
CA LEU A 495 7.64 2.03 39.42
C LEU A 495 8.25 3.36 39.85
N LEU A 496 9.57 3.46 39.74
CA LEU A 496 10.31 4.70 39.90
C LEU A 496 10.84 5.15 38.53
N LEU A 497 10.23 6.19 37.97
CA LEU A 497 10.68 6.75 36.69
C LEU A 497 11.82 7.76 36.93
N LEU A 498 12.98 7.49 36.33
CA LEU A 498 14.17 8.34 36.42
C LEU A 498 14.61 8.72 35.00
N PRO A 499 14.02 9.76 34.38
CA PRO A 499 14.40 10.20 33.04
C PRO A 499 15.90 10.51 32.96
N GLU A 500 16.52 10.19 31.83
CA GLU A 500 17.91 10.56 31.55
C GLU A 500 18.00 12.03 31.13
N VAL A 501 19.22 12.58 31.08
CA VAL A 501 19.45 13.88 30.43
C VAL A 501 19.16 13.79 28.92
N GLU A 502 18.67 14.86 28.32
CA GLU A 502 18.31 14.90 26.90
C GLU A 502 19.39 15.63 26.08
N ASP A 503 19.37 15.51 24.75
CA ASP A 503 20.28 16.24 23.84
C ASP A 503 21.78 16.18 24.19
N LEU A 504 22.27 15.01 24.60
CA LEU A 504 23.67 14.82 24.97
C LEU A 504 24.61 15.07 23.78
N SER A 505 25.53 16.02 23.94
CA SER A 505 26.52 16.41 22.95
C SER A 505 27.91 16.46 23.58
N ILE A 506 28.92 15.96 22.85
CA ILE A 506 30.31 15.90 23.30
C ILE A 506 31.23 16.48 22.24
N THR A 507 32.14 17.36 22.65
CA THR A 507 33.15 17.98 21.80
C THR A 507 34.53 17.80 22.42
N ALA A 508 35.43 17.17 21.67
CA ALA A 508 36.81 16.97 22.07
C ALA A 508 37.73 18.00 21.39
N GLY A 509 38.46 18.76 22.20
CA GLY A 509 39.58 19.60 21.77
C GLY A 509 40.92 18.87 21.92
N GLU A 510 41.99 19.65 22.09
CA GLU A 510 43.33 19.13 22.39
C GLU A 510 43.46 18.82 23.89
N ASP A 511 43.21 19.83 24.73
CA ASP A 511 43.39 19.73 26.19
C ASP A 511 42.08 19.77 26.98
N ALA A 512 40.94 19.62 26.30
CA ALA A 512 39.63 19.65 26.95
C ALA A 512 38.60 18.79 26.23
N VAL A 513 37.69 18.20 27.01
CA VAL A 513 36.43 17.61 26.53
C VAL A 513 35.27 18.37 27.13
N ALA A 514 34.46 19.00 26.29
CA ALA A 514 33.23 19.66 26.70
C ALA A 514 32.04 18.75 26.42
N VAL A 515 31.19 18.54 27.42
CA VAL A 515 29.95 17.76 27.30
C VAL A 515 28.79 18.63 27.73
N THR A 516 27.73 18.64 26.94
CA THR A 516 26.51 19.43 27.17
C THR A 516 25.28 18.55 27.01
N TRP A 517 24.20 18.89 27.69
CA TRP A 517 22.91 18.20 27.63
C TRP A 517 21.81 19.14 28.10
N ARG A 518 20.56 18.74 27.88
CA ARG A 518 19.37 19.39 28.43
C ARG A 518 18.92 18.69 29.71
N PRO A 519 18.89 19.37 30.87
CA PRO A 519 18.46 18.75 32.12
C PRO A 519 16.94 18.59 32.17
N PRO A 520 16.44 17.45 32.67
CA PRO A 520 15.04 17.32 33.10
C PRO A 520 14.73 18.32 34.22
N GLU A 521 13.52 18.89 34.21
CA GLU A 521 13.12 19.94 35.17
C GLU A 521 13.27 19.47 36.63
N GLU A 522 12.86 18.23 36.91
CA GLU A 522 12.78 17.62 38.24
C GLU A 522 14.12 17.06 38.75
N MET A 523 15.14 17.03 37.90
CA MET A 523 16.48 16.56 38.28
C MET A 523 17.16 17.55 39.23
N THR A 524 17.70 17.11 40.35
CA THR A 524 18.36 17.99 41.35
C THR A 524 19.85 18.19 41.09
N GLU A 525 20.53 17.15 40.60
CA GLU A 525 21.99 17.12 40.39
C GLU A 525 22.34 16.23 39.19
N VAL A 526 23.55 16.39 38.64
CA VAL A 526 24.15 15.42 37.71
C VAL A 526 25.42 14.84 38.31
N ILE A 527 25.59 13.52 38.21
CA ILE A 527 26.83 12.84 38.54
C ILE A 527 27.52 12.47 37.23
N VAL A 528 28.76 12.93 37.07
CA VAL A 528 29.62 12.54 35.96
C VAL A 528 30.77 11.70 36.48
N THR A 529 30.88 10.48 35.95
CA THR A 529 32.01 9.58 36.20
C THR A 529 32.82 9.44 34.92
N ARG A 530 34.10 9.80 34.98
CA ARG A 530 35.07 9.60 33.92
C ARG A 530 35.75 8.25 34.10
N THR A 531 35.77 7.46 33.04
CA THR A 531 36.47 6.19 32.96
C THR A 531 37.48 6.23 31.82
N THR A 532 38.72 5.84 32.10
CA THR A 532 39.81 5.71 31.12
C THR A 532 40.00 4.26 30.68
N ASP A 533 40.83 4.01 29.64
CA ASP A 533 41.05 2.66 29.10
C ASP A 533 41.68 1.66 30.10
N ASP A 534 42.50 2.16 31.02
CA ASP A 534 43.04 1.43 32.19
C ASP A 534 41.99 1.20 33.30
N ARG A 535 40.73 1.56 33.04
CA ARG A 535 39.56 1.41 33.92
C ARG A 535 39.65 2.20 35.23
N GLU A 536 40.51 3.20 35.31
CA GLU A 536 40.47 4.19 36.39
C GLU A 536 39.14 4.95 36.30
N GLN A 537 38.45 5.13 37.44
CA GLN A 537 37.15 5.78 37.52
C GLN A 537 37.21 6.96 38.48
N ASN A 538 37.07 8.18 37.95
CA ASN A 538 37.10 9.40 38.74
C ASN A 538 35.76 10.14 38.59
N ARG A 539 35.11 10.45 39.72
CA ARG A 539 33.93 11.33 39.72
C ARG A 539 34.40 12.77 39.53
N LEU A 540 33.85 13.44 38.52
CA LEU A 540 34.21 14.82 38.23
C LEU A 540 33.37 15.80 39.04
N PRO A 541 33.95 16.93 39.49
CA PRO A 541 33.18 18.01 40.11
C PRO A 541 32.36 18.71 39.02
N VAL A 542 31.03 18.57 39.08
CA VAL A 542 30.10 19.23 38.15
C VAL A 542 29.16 20.13 38.95
N THR A 543 29.19 21.42 38.66
CA THR A 543 28.34 22.44 39.32
C THR A 543 27.18 22.91 38.44
N ALA A 544 27.34 22.83 37.12
CA ALA A 544 26.30 23.17 36.15
C ALA A 544 25.36 21.98 35.91
N ARG A 545 24.06 22.26 35.68
CA ARG A 545 23.04 21.21 35.46
C ARG A 545 22.96 20.75 34.01
N ASP A 546 23.57 21.47 33.07
CA ASP A 546 23.44 21.32 31.62
C ASP A 546 24.77 20.98 30.90
N GLY A 547 25.86 20.78 31.65
CA GLY A 547 27.12 20.37 31.07
C GLY A 547 28.30 20.38 32.03
N PHE A 548 29.46 19.95 31.52
CA PHE A 548 30.75 20.13 32.16
C PHE A 548 31.87 20.22 31.12
N THR A 549 33.04 20.69 31.54
CA THR A 549 34.27 20.63 30.74
C THR A 549 35.34 19.92 31.56
N ASP A 550 35.89 18.84 31.02
CA ASP A 550 37.03 18.13 31.58
C ASP A 550 38.31 18.63 30.93
N THR A 551 39.12 19.34 31.69
CA THR A 551 40.43 19.87 31.26
C THR A 551 41.60 18.99 31.71
N ASP A 552 41.33 17.90 32.45
CA ASP A 552 42.33 16.93 32.89
C ASP A 552 42.36 15.76 31.90
N VAL A 553 42.57 16.09 30.63
CA VAL A 553 42.57 15.13 29.53
C VAL A 553 43.89 15.17 28.77
N VAL A 554 44.31 14.00 28.29
CA VAL A 554 45.57 13.84 27.54
C VAL A 554 45.25 13.53 26.09
N PRO A 555 45.80 14.29 25.12
CA PRO A 555 45.65 14.00 23.70
C PRO A 555 46.04 12.55 23.36
N GLY A 556 45.19 11.86 22.60
CA GLY A 556 45.36 10.47 22.19
C GLY A 556 44.82 9.43 23.17
N ARG A 557 44.42 9.82 24.40
CA ARG A 557 43.80 8.90 25.37
C ARG A 557 42.27 8.94 25.24
N ARG A 558 41.63 7.76 25.26
CA ARG A 558 40.17 7.67 25.20
C ARG A 558 39.57 7.83 26.60
N TYR A 559 38.51 8.62 26.66
CA TYR A 559 37.73 8.87 27.86
C TYR A 559 36.28 8.49 27.62
N ARG A 560 35.68 7.86 28.63
CA ARG A 560 34.26 7.54 28.68
C ARG A 560 33.63 8.29 29.85
N TYR A 561 32.62 9.09 29.58
CA TYR A 561 31.88 9.83 30.58
C TYR A 561 30.51 9.20 30.76
N ARG A 562 30.18 8.78 31.99
CA ARG A 562 28.83 8.35 32.37
C ARG A 562 28.14 9.51 33.09
N ILE A 563 27.05 10.00 32.51
CA ILE A 563 26.26 11.13 32.99
C ILE A 563 24.97 10.60 33.60
N GLN A 564 24.82 10.67 34.91
CA GLN A 564 23.63 10.21 35.65
C GLN A 564 22.85 11.39 36.20
N ALA A 565 21.56 11.47 35.86
CA ALA A 565 20.64 12.41 36.47
C ALA A 565 20.28 11.95 37.89
N VAL A 566 20.33 12.85 38.85
CA VAL A 566 19.94 12.62 40.24
C VAL A 566 18.57 13.21 40.47
N TYR A 567 17.68 12.41 41.06
CA TYR A 567 16.37 12.84 41.51
C TYR A 567 16.29 12.68 43.01
N THR A 568 15.58 13.59 43.68
CA THR A 568 15.35 13.52 45.11
C THR A 568 13.86 13.33 45.35
N GLY A 569 13.50 12.19 45.92
CA GLY A 569 12.13 11.85 46.26
C GLY A 569 11.56 12.73 47.38
N PRO A 570 10.24 12.71 47.60
CA PRO A 570 9.58 13.51 48.63
C PRO A 570 10.02 13.17 50.07
N ASP A 571 10.53 11.97 50.27
CA ASP A 571 11.11 11.44 51.51
C ASP A 571 12.58 11.83 51.70
N GLY A 572 13.16 12.58 50.76
CA GLY A 572 14.57 12.94 50.73
C GLY A 572 15.49 11.85 50.14
N THR A 573 14.94 10.71 49.69
CA THR A 573 15.74 9.63 49.11
C THR A 573 16.33 10.08 47.78
N ARG A 574 17.64 9.87 47.60
CA ARG A 574 18.34 10.19 46.35
C ARG A 574 18.36 8.97 45.44
N CYS A 575 17.90 9.15 44.21
CA CYS A 575 17.87 8.12 43.18
C CYS A 575 18.65 8.59 41.94
N HIS A 576 19.28 7.64 41.25
CA HIS A 576 20.11 7.92 40.08
C HIS A 576 19.56 7.23 38.86
N SER A 577 19.49 7.94 37.74
CA SER A 577 19.19 7.33 36.45
C SER A 577 20.27 6.30 36.07
N ARG A 578 20.01 5.48 35.04
CA ARG A 578 20.99 4.49 34.56
C ARG A 578 22.23 5.21 34.05
N GLY A 579 22.06 6.39 33.47
CA GLY A 579 23.09 7.26 32.98
C GLY A 579 23.44 6.99 31.54
N LEU A 580 23.63 8.07 30.79
CA LEU A 580 24.08 8.03 29.41
C LEU A 580 25.60 8.01 29.36
N VAL A 581 26.14 7.37 28.32
CA VAL A 581 27.57 7.23 28.11
C VAL A 581 27.97 8.00 26.86
N ALA A 582 28.88 8.96 27.02
CA ALA A 582 29.55 9.65 25.93
C ALA A 582 31.03 9.29 25.92
N GLU A 583 31.62 9.21 24.73
CA GLU A 583 33.03 8.88 24.55
C GLU A 583 33.73 9.94 23.71
N ALA A 584 34.95 10.29 24.13
CA ALA A 584 35.79 11.26 23.46
C ALA A 584 37.25 10.82 23.50
N THR A 585 37.99 11.16 22.46
CA THR A 585 39.45 11.07 22.43
C THR A 585 39.96 12.44 22.01
N PRO A 586 40.44 13.27 22.96
CA PRO A 586 41.12 14.51 22.63
C PRO A 586 42.26 14.23 21.65
N GLN A 587 42.47 15.10 20.67
CA GLN A 587 43.50 14.92 19.66
C GLN A 587 44.31 16.20 19.55
N ARG A 588 45.64 16.06 19.43
CA ARG A 588 46.51 17.18 19.10
C ARG A 588 46.07 17.78 17.78
N ARG A 589 46.15 19.10 17.67
CA ARG A 589 45.84 19.80 16.42
C ARG A 589 46.83 19.34 15.33
N PRO A 590 46.36 19.01 14.12
CA PRO A 590 47.24 18.59 13.05
C PRO A 590 48.17 19.73 12.62
N GLU A 591 49.45 19.41 12.41
CA GLU A 591 50.47 20.38 11.97
C GLU A 591 50.74 20.25 10.47
N PRO A 592 51.02 21.36 9.76
CA PRO A 592 51.35 21.30 8.35
C PRO A 592 52.68 20.58 8.11
N VAL A 593 52.72 19.64 7.18
CA VAL A 593 53.98 19.13 6.62
C VAL A 593 54.69 20.27 5.91
N THR A 594 56.01 20.42 6.10
CA THR A 594 56.77 21.56 5.56
C THR A 594 57.72 21.19 4.42
N ASP A 595 58.02 19.91 4.21
CA ASP A 595 59.16 19.44 3.41
C ASP A 595 58.80 18.39 2.34
N LEU A 596 57.58 18.43 1.79
CA LEU A 596 57.14 17.47 0.76
C LEU A 596 58.02 17.53 -0.50
N SER A 597 58.66 16.40 -0.84
CA SER A 597 59.44 16.19 -2.06
C SER A 597 58.77 15.16 -2.99
N ALA A 598 58.92 15.34 -4.30
CA ALA A 598 58.42 14.43 -5.33
C ALA A 598 59.53 14.18 -6.36
N GLU A 599 59.94 12.92 -6.51
CA GLU A 599 61.02 12.52 -7.41
C GLU A 599 60.61 11.34 -8.31
N PRO A 600 61.10 11.26 -9.55
CA PRO A 600 60.84 10.12 -10.41
C PRO A 600 61.61 8.90 -9.89
N SER A 601 60.90 7.82 -9.57
CA SER A 601 61.52 6.59 -9.06
C SER A 601 62.17 5.79 -10.19
N GLN A 602 63.32 5.17 -9.92
CA GLN A 602 64.13 4.44 -10.90
C GLN A 602 63.84 2.92 -10.97
N THR A 603 62.80 2.44 -10.28
CA THR A 603 62.45 1.01 -10.24
C THR A 603 62.07 0.45 -11.62
N GLU A 604 62.56 -0.76 -11.93
CA GLU A 604 62.20 -1.50 -13.14
C GLU A 604 60.69 -1.73 -13.22
N GLY A 605 60.07 -1.41 -14.37
CA GLY A 605 58.63 -1.53 -14.58
C GLY A 605 57.95 -0.23 -15.04
N ALA A 606 56.72 -0.01 -14.58
CA ALA A 606 55.94 1.19 -14.89
C ALA A 606 56.62 2.47 -14.33
N PRO A 607 56.43 3.65 -14.94
CA PRO A 607 56.97 4.89 -14.38
C PRO A 607 56.27 5.19 -13.05
N MET A 608 57.05 5.40 -11.99
CA MET A 608 56.55 5.69 -10.64
C MET A 608 57.12 7.02 -10.14
N VAL A 609 56.40 7.69 -9.25
CA VAL A 609 56.82 8.86 -8.49
C VAL A 609 56.96 8.46 -7.03
N GLU A 610 58.09 8.79 -6.43
CA GLU A 610 58.34 8.65 -5.01
C GLU A 610 58.11 10.00 -4.33
N LEU A 611 57.15 10.01 -3.41
CA LEU A 611 56.80 11.17 -2.60
C LEU A 611 57.39 10.96 -1.21
N SER A 612 58.11 11.95 -0.68
CA SER A 612 58.72 11.85 0.64
C SER A 612 58.52 13.10 1.49
N TRP A 613 58.27 12.93 2.79
CA TRP A 613 58.06 14.02 3.73
C TRP A 613 58.40 13.61 5.17
N THR A 614 58.66 14.59 6.02
CA THR A 614 58.81 14.36 7.46
C THR A 614 57.42 14.23 8.11
N PRO A 615 57.11 13.13 8.82
CA PRO A 615 55.82 13.01 9.49
C PRO A 615 55.67 14.10 10.58
N PRO A 616 54.55 14.84 10.63
CA PRO A 616 54.32 15.84 11.67
C PRO A 616 54.15 15.19 13.04
N GLU A 617 54.36 15.94 14.13
CA GLU A 617 54.15 15.43 15.49
C GLU A 617 52.68 15.09 15.78
N ALA A 618 51.77 15.77 15.07
CA ALA A 618 50.33 15.56 15.16
C ALA A 618 49.65 15.59 13.78
N GLY A 619 48.73 14.65 13.58
CA GLY A 619 47.91 14.50 12.38
C GLY A 619 48.40 13.42 11.42
N GLN A 620 47.46 12.78 10.75
CA GLN A 620 47.72 11.82 9.68
C GLN A 620 47.87 12.57 8.36
N VAL A 621 48.99 12.35 7.66
CA VAL A 621 49.26 12.98 6.36
C VAL A 621 48.62 12.17 5.24
N THR A 622 47.85 12.85 4.39
CA THR A 622 47.43 12.34 3.08
C THR A 622 47.98 13.24 1.98
N ILE A 623 48.29 12.67 0.81
CA ILE A 623 48.77 13.45 -0.33
C ILE A 623 47.65 13.57 -1.36
N ARG A 624 47.40 14.79 -1.84
CA ARG A 624 46.48 15.05 -2.95
C ARG A 624 47.24 15.47 -4.19
N VAL A 625 46.79 15.01 -5.37
CA VAL A 625 47.38 15.36 -6.67
C VAL A 625 46.36 16.12 -7.53
N ALA A 626 46.81 17.21 -8.15
CA ALA A 626 46.01 18.06 -9.05
C ALA A 626 46.83 18.50 -10.28
N GLN A 627 46.13 19.07 -11.28
CA GLN A 627 46.77 19.67 -12.45
C GLN A 627 47.27 21.10 -12.16
N ASP A 628 46.53 21.85 -11.35
CA ASP A 628 46.84 23.23 -10.96
C ASP A 628 47.48 23.30 -9.57
N PRO A 629 48.26 24.35 -9.26
CA PRO A 629 48.81 24.56 -7.92
C PRO A 629 47.70 24.76 -6.87
N PRO A 630 47.94 24.37 -5.60
CA PRO A 630 46.95 24.57 -4.55
C PRO A 630 46.76 26.06 -4.25
N PRO A 631 45.52 26.51 -4.01
CA PRO A 631 45.25 27.91 -3.71
C PRO A 631 45.64 28.31 -2.28
N TRP A 632 45.90 27.32 -1.40
CA TRP A 632 46.18 27.55 0.01
C TRP A 632 47.69 27.55 0.31
N PRO A 633 48.20 28.52 1.08
CA PRO A 633 49.55 28.45 1.63
C PRO A 633 49.65 27.38 2.75
N PRO A 634 50.85 26.82 3.02
CA PRO A 634 51.06 25.89 4.13
C PRO A 634 50.61 26.48 5.48
N GLY A 635 49.96 25.66 6.32
CA GLY A 635 49.37 26.04 7.61
C GLY A 635 47.89 26.43 7.55
N THR A 636 47.31 26.58 6.36
CA THR A 636 45.90 26.97 6.20
C THR A 636 44.97 25.84 6.62
N ARG A 637 43.95 26.15 7.45
CA ARG A 637 42.85 25.23 7.75
C ARG A 637 41.90 25.20 6.56
N VAL A 638 41.62 24.01 6.05
CA VAL A 638 40.78 23.80 4.86
C VAL A 638 39.56 22.98 5.26
N GLU A 639 38.38 23.42 4.83
CA GLU A 639 37.17 22.63 5.05
C GLU A 639 37.18 21.33 4.23
N PRO A 640 36.63 20.22 4.74
CA PRO A 640 36.60 18.95 4.01
C PRO A 640 35.99 19.04 2.61
N ALA A 641 34.97 19.89 2.42
CA ALA A 641 34.31 20.09 1.14
C ALA A 641 35.20 20.80 0.12
N GLU A 642 35.92 21.85 0.54
CA GLU A 642 36.86 22.58 -0.32
C GLU A 642 38.07 21.71 -0.68
N LEU A 643 38.59 20.98 0.30
CA LEU A 643 39.67 20.02 0.10
C LEU A 643 39.27 18.91 -0.89
N GLY A 644 38.02 18.44 -0.81
CA GLY A 644 37.47 17.44 -1.72
C GLY A 644 37.40 17.90 -3.18
N ARG A 645 37.28 19.22 -3.42
CA ARG A 645 37.28 19.82 -4.78
C ARG A 645 38.68 19.96 -5.38
N TYR A 646 39.72 20.01 -4.55
CA TYR A 646 41.10 20.14 -5.03
C TYR A 646 41.72 18.78 -5.32
N GLY A 647 41.80 18.44 -6.60
CA GLY A 647 42.48 17.22 -7.07
C GLY A 647 41.89 15.92 -6.50
N ARG A 648 42.69 14.85 -6.55
CA ARG A 648 42.35 13.54 -5.96
C ARG A 648 43.31 13.17 -4.85
N GLU A 649 42.83 12.46 -3.84
CA GLU A 649 43.69 11.84 -2.84
C GLU A 649 44.42 10.64 -3.46
N LEU A 650 45.73 10.55 -3.22
CA LEU A 650 46.53 9.42 -3.67
C LEU A 650 46.28 8.23 -2.75
N ALA A 651 45.93 7.09 -3.35
CA ALA A 651 45.78 5.84 -2.63
C ALA A 651 47.15 5.19 -2.42
N GLY A 652 47.39 4.71 -1.20
CA GLY A 652 48.59 3.97 -0.81
C GLY A 652 48.92 4.21 0.67
N ALA A 653 49.57 3.23 1.29
CA ALA A 653 50.04 3.35 2.67
C ALA A 653 51.49 3.89 2.64
N PRO A 654 51.75 5.10 3.17
CA PRO A 654 53.10 5.60 3.26
C PRO A 654 53.95 4.67 4.16
N VAL A 655 55.15 4.33 3.73
CA VAL A 655 56.08 3.48 4.45
C VAL A 655 57.17 4.35 5.07
N ARG A 656 57.52 4.09 6.33
CA ARG A 656 58.61 4.81 6.99
C ARG A 656 59.97 4.28 6.51
N GLY A 657 60.80 5.16 5.95
CA GLY A 657 62.14 4.86 5.51
C GLY A 657 63.16 4.81 6.66
N LEU A 658 64.36 4.29 6.36
CA LEU A 658 65.49 4.28 7.31
C LEU A 658 66.00 5.69 7.64
N ASP A 659 65.68 6.67 6.78
CA ASP A 659 65.94 8.11 6.97
C ASP A 659 64.94 8.77 7.93
N GLY A 660 63.97 8.01 8.45
CA GLY A 660 62.93 8.49 9.35
C GLY A 660 61.77 9.22 8.66
N ARG A 661 61.87 9.49 7.36
CA ARG A 661 60.82 10.13 6.54
C ARG A 661 59.77 9.11 6.11
N MET A 662 58.58 9.60 5.76
CA MET A 662 57.53 8.80 5.14
C MET A 662 57.70 8.83 3.63
N HIS A 663 57.56 7.68 2.99
CA HIS A 663 57.70 7.50 1.54
C HIS A 663 56.43 6.88 0.96
N LEU A 664 55.94 7.43 -0.15
CA LEU A 664 54.77 6.94 -0.87
C LEU A 664 55.09 6.86 -2.36
N THR A 665 55.08 5.64 -2.90
CA THR A 665 55.36 5.38 -4.32
C THR A 665 54.06 5.20 -5.09
N VAL A 666 53.81 6.07 -6.07
CA VAL A 666 52.59 6.08 -6.87
C VAL A 666 52.89 5.99 -8.37
N PRO A 667 51.98 5.46 -9.20
CA PRO A 667 52.14 5.50 -10.65
C PRO A 667 52.28 6.94 -11.14
N ALA A 668 53.27 7.18 -12.00
CA ALA A 668 53.52 8.49 -12.56
C ALA A 668 52.47 8.83 -13.63
N GLU A 669 51.88 10.02 -13.50
CA GLU A 669 50.97 10.55 -14.51
C GLU A 669 51.73 11.42 -15.51
N PRO A 670 51.45 11.30 -16.82
CA PRO A 670 52.08 12.15 -17.81
C PRO A 670 51.69 13.63 -17.63
N GLY A 671 52.67 14.50 -17.82
CA GLY A 671 52.53 15.96 -17.68
C GLY A 671 53.00 16.49 -16.33
N ARG A 672 52.71 17.76 -16.06
CA ARG A 672 52.99 18.39 -14.77
C ARG A 672 51.87 18.05 -13.79
N ARG A 673 52.24 17.68 -12.57
CA ARG A 673 51.31 17.44 -11.47
C ARG A 673 51.78 18.12 -10.20
N HIS A 674 50.83 18.69 -9.47
CA HIS A 674 51.04 19.30 -8.17
C HIS A 674 50.58 18.34 -7.08
N TYR A 675 51.48 18.05 -6.14
CA TYR A 675 51.24 17.21 -4.97
C TYR A 675 51.16 18.10 -3.74
N LEU A 676 50.10 17.96 -2.95
CA LEU A 676 49.85 18.70 -1.72
C LEU A 676 49.81 17.72 -0.55
N ALA A 677 50.64 17.94 0.47
CA ALA A 677 50.51 17.25 1.74
C ALA A 677 49.38 17.86 2.57
N VAL A 678 48.55 17.04 3.20
CA VAL A 678 47.45 17.49 4.04
C VAL A 678 47.46 16.71 5.34
N SER A 679 47.58 17.42 6.45
CA SER A 679 47.56 16.81 7.78
C SER A 679 46.14 16.83 8.32
N ARG A 680 45.62 15.67 8.71
CA ARG A 680 44.25 15.48 9.23
C ARG A 680 44.27 15.01 10.67
N GLY A 681 43.43 15.58 11.52
CA GLY A 681 43.30 15.22 12.92
C GLY A 681 42.36 16.16 13.65
N ALA A 682 41.74 15.72 14.74
CA ALA A 682 40.81 16.51 15.55
C ALA A 682 39.65 17.15 14.74
N GLY A 683 39.17 16.48 13.68
CA GLY A 683 38.15 17.01 12.78
C GLY A 683 38.62 18.17 11.87
N LEU A 684 39.92 18.48 11.87
CA LEU A 684 40.54 19.53 11.07
C LEU A 684 41.38 18.92 9.93
N ALA A 685 41.50 19.68 8.84
CA ALA A 685 42.48 19.43 7.78
C ALA A 685 43.34 20.69 7.58
N VAL A 686 44.66 20.50 7.59
CA VAL A 686 45.63 21.59 7.44
C VAL A 686 46.45 21.34 6.18
N ALA A 687 46.45 22.31 5.27
CA ALA A 687 47.27 22.27 4.06
C ALA A 687 48.76 22.40 4.44
N GLY A 688 49.59 21.49 3.95
CA GLY A 688 51.04 21.51 4.10
C GLY A 688 51.76 22.00 2.84
N ALA A 689 53.02 21.63 2.71
CA ALA A 689 53.85 21.91 1.56
C ALA A 689 53.29 21.27 0.29
N ALA A 690 53.47 21.98 -0.82
CA ALA A 690 53.13 21.51 -2.15
C ALA A 690 54.37 21.51 -3.05
N THR A 691 54.48 20.47 -3.88
CA THR A 691 55.58 20.32 -4.84
C THR A 691 55.03 19.92 -6.20
N ALA A 692 55.78 20.18 -7.27
CA ALA A 692 55.37 19.87 -8.62
C ALA A 692 56.40 18.99 -9.32
N LEU A 693 55.95 17.94 -10.01
CA LEU A 693 56.81 17.07 -10.81
C LEU A 693 56.32 16.99 -12.25
N GLN A 694 57.25 17.11 -13.20
CA GLN A 694 57.02 16.91 -14.63
C GLN A 694 57.45 15.50 -15.02
N THR A 695 56.50 14.64 -15.40
CA THR A 695 56.81 13.30 -15.93
C THR A 695 56.63 13.26 -17.44
N VAL A 696 57.63 12.72 -18.15
CA VAL A 696 57.61 12.53 -19.61
C VAL A 696 57.49 11.04 -19.94
N ALA A 697 56.43 10.67 -20.66
CA ALA A 697 56.24 9.30 -21.14
C ALA A 697 57.35 8.91 -22.14
N ALA A 698 57.78 7.64 -22.11
CA ALA A 698 58.75 7.13 -23.06
C ALA A 698 58.12 6.87 -24.43
N VAL A 699 58.92 6.93 -25.49
CA VAL A 699 58.49 6.54 -26.84
C VAL A 699 58.06 5.06 -26.87
N SER A 700 57.18 4.70 -27.79
CA SER A 700 56.73 3.30 -27.99
C SER A 700 57.08 2.81 -29.39
N GLU A 701 57.00 1.50 -29.63
CA GLU A 701 57.24 0.87 -30.95
C GLU A 701 58.59 1.27 -31.60
N LEU A 702 59.64 1.34 -30.77
CA LEU A 702 60.98 1.68 -31.25
C LEU A 702 61.51 0.56 -32.16
N THR A 703 61.82 0.92 -33.40
CA THR A 703 62.41 0.05 -34.42
C THR A 703 63.60 0.74 -35.08
N ALA A 704 64.57 -0.04 -35.54
CA ALA A 704 65.71 0.46 -36.28
C ALA A 704 65.96 -0.41 -37.51
N ARG A 705 65.99 0.22 -38.69
CA ARG A 705 66.26 -0.45 -39.97
C ARG A 705 67.58 0.04 -40.55
N ARG A 706 68.51 -0.88 -40.80
CA ARG A 706 69.80 -0.56 -41.43
C ARG A 706 69.66 -0.37 -42.94
N MET A 707 70.24 0.71 -43.45
CA MET A 707 70.35 1.05 -44.87
C MET A 707 71.82 1.40 -45.17
N GLY A 708 72.64 0.36 -45.36
CA GLY A 708 74.10 0.52 -45.51
C GLY A 708 74.74 1.07 -44.23
N GLN A 709 75.33 2.26 -44.32
CA GLN A 709 76.00 2.95 -43.21
C GLN A 709 75.07 3.87 -42.39
N THR A 710 73.78 3.96 -42.75
CA THR A 710 72.78 4.77 -42.05
C THR A 710 71.70 3.88 -41.45
N LEU A 711 71.18 4.23 -40.27
CA LEU A 711 69.95 3.66 -39.72
C LEU A 711 68.78 4.60 -39.93
N LEU A 712 67.64 4.04 -40.30
CA LEU A 712 66.35 4.69 -40.12
C LEU A 712 65.73 4.17 -38.83
N VAL A 713 65.62 5.04 -37.83
CA VAL A 713 65.05 4.74 -36.51
C VAL A 713 63.64 5.32 -36.45
N SER A 714 62.67 4.50 -36.11
CA SER A 714 61.26 4.86 -36.07
C SER A 714 60.64 4.49 -34.72
N TRP A 715 59.76 5.35 -34.20
CA TRP A 715 59.00 5.17 -32.97
C TRP A 715 57.66 5.92 -33.04
N VAL A 716 56.79 5.63 -32.08
CA VAL A 716 55.56 6.36 -31.82
C VAL A 716 55.80 7.41 -30.73
N TRP A 717 55.44 8.65 -31.04
CA TRP A 717 55.61 9.81 -30.16
C TRP A 717 54.59 9.79 -29.02
N PRO A 718 55.02 10.03 -27.77
CA PRO A 718 54.09 10.26 -26.68
C PRO A 718 53.24 11.53 -26.91
N PRO A 719 52.00 11.59 -26.39
CA PRO A 719 51.16 12.78 -26.51
C PRO A 719 51.86 14.03 -25.97
N GLY A 720 51.78 15.15 -26.72
CA GLY A 720 52.33 16.44 -26.31
C GLY A 720 53.87 16.57 -26.39
N VAL A 721 54.58 15.55 -26.89
CA VAL A 721 56.04 15.60 -27.06
C VAL A 721 56.39 15.91 -28.51
N GLY A 722 57.28 16.90 -28.70
CA GLY A 722 57.77 17.33 -30.02
C GLY A 722 59.27 17.14 -30.27
N LEU A 723 60.02 16.65 -29.27
CA LEU A 723 61.47 16.49 -29.34
C LEU A 723 61.91 15.15 -28.73
N ALA A 724 62.87 14.49 -29.38
CA ALA A 724 63.50 13.28 -28.86
C ALA A 724 65.03 13.39 -28.95
N GLU A 725 65.74 12.87 -27.95
CA GLU A 725 67.19 12.65 -27.99
C GLU A 725 67.41 11.20 -28.42
N VAL A 726 68.15 11.00 -29.52
CA VAL A 726 68.48 9.68 -30.06
C VAL A 726 69.98 9.46 -29.97
N THR A 727 70.39 8.44 -29.23
CA THR A 727 71.79 8.11 -28.97
C THR A 727 72.13 6.78 -29.64
N TRP A 728 73.19 6.77 -30.45
CA TRP A 728 73.81 5.56 -31.00
C TRP A 728 75.04 5.18 -30.18
N ARG A 729 75.18 3.91 -29.81
CA ARG A 729 76.36 3.36 -29.15
C ARG A 729 76.86 2.10 -29.90
N PRO A 730 78.06 2.12 -30.51
CA PRO A 730 78.68 0.93 -31.09
C PRO A 730 78.91 -0.17 -30.03
N ALA A 731 78.71 -1.43 -30.39
CA ALA A 731 78.79 -2.58 -29.49
C ALA A 731 80.24 -2.95 -29.09
N ASP A 732 81.20 -2.66 -29.97
CA ASP A 732 82.63 -2.93 -29.78
C ASP A 732 83.35 -1.79 -29.04
N GLY A 733 82.65 -0.69 -28.74
CA GLY A 733 83.24 0.51 -28.13
C GLY A 733 84.19 1.28 -29.05
N SER A 734 84.19 1.00 -30.36
CA SER A 734 85.08 1.61 -31.35
C SER A 734 84.95 3.14 -31.43
N ALA A 735 83.78 3.70 -31.09
CA ALA A 735 83.53 5.14 -31.07
C ALA A 735 82.65 5.56 -29.87
N PRO A 736 82.80 6.81 -29.38
CA PRO A 736 81.94 7.33 -28.31
C PRO A 736 80.47 7.40 -28.76
N PRO A 737 79.51 7.30 -27.82
CA PRO A 737 78.10 7.36 -28.17
C PRO A 737 77.75 8.72 -28.79
N THR A 738 77.09 8.68 -29.93
CA THR A 738 76.69 9.89 -30.67
C THR A 738 75.23 10.18 -30.40
N THR A 739 74.91 11.39 -29.94
CA THR A 739 73.52 11.81 -29.64
C THR A 739 73.07 12.89 -30.61
N VAL A 740 71.88 12.72 -31.18
CA VAL A 740 71.24 13.67 -32.08
C VAL A 740 69.87 14.03 -31.54
N GLU A 741 69.52 15.32 -31.58
CA GLU A 741 68.16 15.78 -31.31
C GLU A 741 67.30 15.64 -32.57
N CYS A 742 66.16 14.98 -32.45
CA CYS A 742 65.19 14.78 -33.52
C CYS A 742 63.90 15.52 -33.18
N GLY A 743 63.56 16.55 -33.95
CA GLY A 743 62.27 17.24 -33.85
C GLY A 743 61.17 16.43 -34.57
N ARG A 744 59.96 16.43 -34.01
CA ARG A 744 58.83 15.66 -34.56
C ARG A 744 58.50 15.99 -36.01
N ARG A 745 58.54 17.27 -36.38
CA ARG A 745 58.33 17.71 -37.78
C ARG A 745 59.37 17.10 -38.73
N THR A 746 60.65 17.17 -38.35
CA THR A 746 61.76 16.58 -39.13
C THR A 746 61.68 15.05 -39.20
N TYR A 747 61.20 14.41 -38.13
CA TYR A 747 60.95 12.97 -38.09
C TYR A 747 59.85 12.55 -39.08
N GLU A 748 58.73 13.27 -39.08
CA GLU A 748 57.58 13.02 -39.97
C GLU A 748 57.96 13.26 -41.45
N ASP A 749 58.65 14.37 -41.75
CA ASP A 749 59.11 14.70 -43.11
C ASP A 749 60.05 13.64 -43.71
N ASN A 750 60.84 12.96 -42.88
CA ASN A 750 61.83 11.96 -43.31
C ASN A 750 61.35 10.50 -43.22
N GLY A 751 60.15 10.27 -42.68
CA GLY A 751 59.63 8.93 -42.37
C GLY A 751 60.35 8.21 -41.22
N GLY A 752 61.12 8.94 -40.40
CA GLY A 752 61.95 8.42 -39.31
C GLY A 752 63.18 9.28 -39.03
N CYS A 753 63.92 8.96 -37.97
CA CYS A 753 65.19 9.60 -37.64
C CYS A 753 66.34 8.87 -38.34
N ARG A 754 67.11 9.58 -39.17
CA ARG A 754 68.28 9.02 -39.86
C ARG A 754 69.54 9.24 -39.03
N LEU A 755 70.24 8.16 -38.70
CA LEU A 755 71.51 8.20 -37.95
C LEU A 755 72.64 7.59 -38.79
N PRO A 756 73.74 8.32 -39.05
CA PRO A 756 74.95 7.73 -39.59
C PRO A 756 75.62 6.90 -38.49
N VAL A 757 75.74 5.58 -38.68
CA VAL A 757 76.26 4.67 -37.64
C VAL A 757 77.46 3.84 -38.08
N GLY A 758 77.92 3.99 -39.33
CA GLY A 758 78.96 3.13 -39.88
C GLY A 758 78.48 1.70 -40.12
N GLN A 759 79.39 0.73 -40.05
CA GLN A 759 79.11 -0.69 -40.37
C GLN A 759 78.95 -1.57 -39.13
N ASP A 760 79.27 -1.06 -37.95
CA ASP A 760 79.34 -1.85 -36.72
C ASP A 760 77.96 -2.16 -36.14
N ALA A 761 77.89 -3.24 -35.37
CA ALA A 761 76.73 -3.51 -34.53
C ALA A 761 76.68 -2.52 -33.35
N GLY A 762 75.51 -2.30 -32.77
CA GLY A 762 75.36 -1.36 -31.66
C GLY A 762 73.93 -1.22 -31.17
N GLU A 763 73.73 -0.30 -30.23
CA GLU A 763 72.45 -0.01 -29.60
C GLU A 763 72.00 1.41 -29.94
N VAL A 764 70.73 1.57 -30.33
CA VAL A 764 70.07 2.87 -30.44
C VAL A 764 69.18 3.07 -29.22
N THR A 765 69.38 4.16 -28.49
CA THR A 765 68.53 4.59 -27.38
C THR A 765 67.77 5.87 -27.73
N VAL A 766 66.47 5.90 -27.49
CA VAL A 766 65.62 7.08 -27.68
C VAL A 766 65.02 7.54 -26.35
N ARG A 767 65.08 8.85 -26.09
CA ARG A 767 64.42 9.53 -24.98
C ARG A 767 63.51 10.63 -25.50
N ALA A 768 62.25 10.64 -25.06
CA ALA A 768 61.35 11.76 -25.29
C ALA A 768 61.76 12.94 -24.40
N VAL A 769 61.70 14.15 -24.94
CA VAL A 769 62.13 15.38 -24.25
C VAL A 769 61.02 16.42 -24.29
N VAL A 770 60.65 16.93 -23.13
CA VAL A 770 59.79 18.11 -22.98
C VAL A 770 60.66 19.27 -22.52
N ARG A 771 60.51 20.42 -23.16
CA ARG A 771 61.10 21.68 -22.73
C ARG A 771 59.96 22.57 -22.24
N ASP A 772 60.01 22.96 -20.99
CA ASP A 772 59.07 23.92 -20.41
C ASP A 772 59.84 25.08 -19.75
N VAL A 773 59.11 25.99 -19.10
CA VAL A 773 59.74 27.13 -18.39
C VAL A 773 60.58 26.69 -17.18
N HIS A 774 60.48 25.43 -16.75
CA HIS A 774 61.21 24.86 -15.62
C HIS A 774 62.42 24.02 -16.05
N GLY A 775 62.68 23.89 -17.36
CA GLY A 775 63.88 23.28 -17.91
C GLY A 775 63.59 22.12 -18.85
N ARG A 776 64.52 21.16 -18.90
CA ARG A 776 64.42 19.98 -19.78
C ARG A 776 64.10 18.74 -18.96
N SER A 777 62.95 18.11 -19.23
CA SER A 777 62.59 16.82 -18.66
C SER A 777 62.72 15.71 -19.71
N ARG A 778 63.27 14.57 -19.31
CA ARG A 778 63.51 13.41 -20.18
C ARG A 778 62.68 12.22 -19.74
N SER A 779 62.20 11.44 -20.69
CA SER A 779 61.60 10.15 -20.39
C SER A 779 62.64 9.11 -19.97
N ARG A 780 62.16 7.96 -19.48
CA ARG A 780 62.97 6.73 -19.43
C ARG A 780 63.48 6.39 -20.84
N PRO A 781 64.72 5.86 -20.98
CA PRO A 781 65.26 5.45 -22.26
C PRO A 781 64.53 4.23 -22.81
N ARG A 782 64.37 4.16 -24.14
CA ARG A 782 64.01 2.94 -24.87
C ARG A 782 65.12 2.58 -25.83
N SER A 783 65.52 1.32 -25.84
CA SER A 783 66.64 0.85 -26.67
C SER A 783 66.23 -0.24 -27.65
N VAL A 784 66.95 -0.32 -28.76
CA VAL A 784 66.90 -1.42 -29.72
C VAL A 784 68.32 -1.76 -30.22
N THR A 785 68.63 -3.05 -30.29
CA THR A 785 69.93 -3.54 -30.78
C THR A 785 69.91 -3.66 -32.31
N VAL A 786 71.02 -3.31 -32.94
CA VAL A 786 71.18 -3.25 -34.39
C VAL A 786 72.40 -4.06 -34.81
N SER A 787 72.20 -4.99 -35.73
CA SER A 787 73.28 -5.83 -36.28
C SER A 787 74.24 -5.03 -37.17
N ALA A 788 75.46 -5.57 -37.35
CA ALA A 788 76.45 -5.05 -38.26
C ALA A 788 75.99 -5.16 -39.73
N ALA A 789 76.56 -4.34 -40.63
CA ALA A 789 76.32 -4.45 -42.06
C ALA A 789 77.03 -5.69 -42.64
N GLY A 790 76.38 -6.41 -43.56
CA GLY A 790 76.96 -7.61 -44.16
C GLY A 790 78.06 -7.33 -45.19
N THR A 791 79.04 -8.25 -45.31
CA THR A 791 80.22 -8.12 -46.20
C THR A 791 79.89 -8.57 -47.64
N GLU A 792 80.30 -7.82 -48.66
CA GLU A 792 80.13 -8.22 -50.07
C GLU A 792 81.14 -9.32 -50.47
N VAL A 793 80.63 -10.46 -50.94
CA VAL A 793 81.41 -11.57 -51.49
C VAL A 793 81.13 -11.71 -52.99
N ARG A 794 82.16 -11.48 -53.81
CA ARG A 794 82.11 -11.57 -55.26
C ARG A 794 82.50 -12.96 -55.73
N TYR A 795 81.76 -13.52 -56.69
CA TYR A 795 82.02 -14.85 -57.22
C TYR A 795 81.99 -14.93 -58.75
N GLU A 796 82.84 -15.76 -59.33
CA GLU A 796 82.87 -16.05 -60.77
C GLU A 796 83.18 -17.52 -61.06
N PHE A 797 82.82 -17.99 -62.25
CA PHE A 797 83.17 -19.33 -62.73
C PHE A 797 84.14 -19.24 -63.91
N ARG A 798 85.28 -19.93 -63.82
CA ARG A 798 86.28 -20.04 -64.89
C ARG A 798 86.27 -21.45 -65.50
N ARG A 799 86.22 -21.57 -66.82
CA ARG A 799 86.18 -22.86 -67.53
C ARG A 799 87.59 -23.46 -67.68
N ARG A 800 87.72 -24.79 -67.54
CA ARG A 800 88.98 -25.54 -67.76
C ARG A 800 88.73 -26.68 -68.78
N SER A 801 89.36 -26.62 -69.95
CA SER A 801 89.21 -27.63 -71.03
C SER A 801 90.05 -28.88 -70.76
N GLY A 802 89.45 -30.08 -70.87
CA GLY A 802 90.14 -31.36 -70.72
C GLY A 802 89.56 -32.45 -71.65
N LEU A 803 90.41 -33.39 -72.09
CA LEU A 803 90.19 -34.36 -73.19
C LEU A 803 89.16 -35.51 -72.94
N ARG A 804 88.23 -35.41 -71.98
CA ARG A 804 87.17 -36.42 -71.76
C ARG A 804 85.80 -35.76 -71.52
N ARG A 805 84.71 -36.52 -71.73
CA ARG A 805 83.26 -36.13 -71.74
C ARG A 805 82.69 -35.39 -70.50
N ARG A 806 83.48 -34.75 -69.64
CA ARG A 806 83.03 -33.85 -68.54
C ARG A 806 83.77 -32.52 -68.58
N SER A 807 83.04 -31.40 -68.56
CA SER A 807 83.64 -30.06 -68.46
C SER A 807 83.92 -29.73 -66.99
N ARG A 808 85.10 -29.20 -66.68
CA ARG A 808 85.45 -28.73 -65.33
C ARG A 808 85.37 -27.21 -65.27
N ALA A 809 84.72 -26.68 -64.22
CA ALA A 809 84.69 -25.26 -63.90
C ALA A 809 85.42 -25.02 -62.57
N THR A 810 85.90 -23.81 -62.36
CA THR A 810 86.47 -23.38 -61.07
C THR A 810 85.69 -22.17 -60.59
N LEU A 811 85.01 -22.31 -59.46
CA LEU A 811 84.40 -21.19 -58.74
C LEU A 811 85.49 -20.42 -58.03
N VAL A 812 85.58 -19.12 -58.29
CA VAL A 812 86.49 -18.19 -57.60
C VAL A 812 85.64 -17.29 -56.72
N LEU A 813 85.92 -17.26 -55.43
CA LEU A 813 85.26 -16.43 -54.42
C LEU A 813 86.26 -15.40 -53.89
N THR A 814 85.84 -14.14 -53.84
CA THR A 814 86.63 -13.00 -53.34
C THR A 814 85.76 -12.17 -52.42
N ALA A 815 86.24 -11.85 -51.23
CA ALA A 815 85.53 -10.95 -50.31
C ALA A 815 86.19 -9.58 -50.31
N GLU A 816 85.41 -8.52 -50.10
CA GLU A 816 85.98 -7.17 -49.95
C GLU A 816 86.73 -7.01 -48.62
N ARG A 817 86.31 -7.74 -47.58
CA ARG A 817 86.93 -7.79 -46.26
C ARG A 817 87.01 -9.22 -45.77
N ARG A 818 87.88 -9.47 -44.79
CA ARG A 818 87.97 -10.78 -44.18
C ARG A 818 86.62 -11.10 -43.54
N CYS A 819 85.97 -12.17 -43.99
CA CYS A 819 84.66 -12.58 -43.49
C CYS A 819 84.55 -14.11 -43.47
N ARG A 820 83.80 -14.64 -42.51
CA ARG A 820 83.42 -16.05 -42.48
C ARG A 820 82.19 -16.24 -43.36
N MET A 821 82.42 -16.66 -44.60
CA MET A 821 81.36 -16.97 -45.56
C MET A 821 80.54 -18.19 -45.06
N PRO A 822 79.20 -18.11 -45.01
CA PRO A 822 78.34 -19.27 -44.73
C PRO A 822 78.44 -20.33 -45.82
N PRO A 823 77.93 -21.56 -45.60
CA PRO A 823 77.91 -22.58 -46.62
C PRO A 823 77.14 -22.10 -47.87
N LEU A 824 77.70 -22.35 -49.05
CA LEU A 824 77.12 -21.99 -50.33
C LEU A 824 76.80 -23.23 -51.16
N VAL A 825 75.73 -23.17 -51.95
CA VAL A 825 75.39 -24.16 -52.97
C VAL A 825 75.68 -23.60 -54.35
N VAL A 826 76.30 -24.41 -55.20
CA VAL A 826 76.47 -24.13 -56.63
C VAL A 826 75.41 -24.91 -57.40
N VAL A 827 74.57 -24.16 -58.09
CA VAL A 827 73.45 -24.69 -58.85
C VAL A 827 73.76 -24.63 -60.33
N HIS A 828 73.58 -25.77 -61.00
CA HIS A 828 73.67 -25.95 -62.43
C HIS A 828 72.28 -26.06 -63.05
N HIS A 829 72.04 -25.28 -64.09
CA HIS A 829 70.79 -25.31 -64.84
C HIS A 829 71.07 -25.28 -66.33
N VAL A 830 70.47 -26.21 -67.08
CA VAL A 830 70.57 -26.27 -68.55
C VAL A 830 69.36 -25.57 -69.14
N GLY A 831 69.57 -24.46 -69.84
CA GLY A 831 68.48 -23.64 -70.39
C GLY A 831 68.88 -22.18 -70.64
N SER A 832 67.95 -21.40 -71.20
CA SER A 832 68.17 -19.97 -71.50
C SER A 832 68.09 -19.06 -70.26
N VAL A 833 67.42 -19.49 -69.19
CA VAL A 833 67.16 -18.68 -67.99
C VAL A 833 68.13 -19.01 -66.87
N ARG A 834 68.63 -17.95 -66.22
CA ARG A 834 69.52 -18.03 -65.05
C ARG A 834 68.70 -18.27 -63.77
N PRO A 835 69.07 -19.24 -62.93
CA PRO A 835 68.47 -19.42 -61.60
C PRO A 835 68.59 -18.16 -60.71
N LEU A 836 67.53 -17.81 -60.00
CA LEU A 836 67.48 -16.78 -58.95
C LEU A 836 67.36 -17.37 -57.53
N ARG A 837 67.09 -18.67 -57.42
CA ARG A 837 67.00 -19.41 -56.16
C ARG A 837 67.63 -20.81 -56.30
N PRO A 838 68.04 -21.45 -55.18
CA PRO A 838 68.70 -22.75 -55.20
C PRO A 838 67.89 -23.90 -55.82
N ASP A 839 66.57 -23.85 -55.70
CA ASP A 839 65.61 -24.87 -56.15
C ASP A 839 65.33 -24.86 -57.67
N GLN A 840 65.83 -23.84 -58.38
CA GLN A 840 65.61 -23.64 -59.81
C GLN A 840 66.67 -24.36 -60.69
N GLY A 841 67.40 -25.33 -60.14
CA GLY A 841 68.38 -26.13 -60.87
C GLY A 841 68.90 -27.29 -60.02
N GLU A 842 69.90 -27.99 -60.54
CA GLU A 842 70.55 -29.12 -59.84
C GLU A 842 71.74 -28.61 -59.02
N VAL A 843 71.75 -28.88 -57.71
CA VAL A 843 72.91 -28.58 -56.86
C VAL A 843 74.04 -29.54 -57.20
N ILE A 844 75.11 -29.04 -57.81
CA ILE A 844 76.24 -29.86 -58.27
C ILE A 844 77.47 -29.78 -57.35
N CYS A 845 77.54 -28.75 -56.49
CA CYS A 845 78.61 -28.61 -55.52
C CYS A 845 78.10 -27.84 -54.29
N ARG A 846 78.50 -28.30 -53.10
CA ARG A 846 78.32 -27.57 -51.84
C ARG A 846 79.70 -27.08 -51.37
N VAL A 847 79.78 -25.79 -51.09
CA VAL A 847 80.95 -25.14 -50.51
C VAL A 847 80.66 -24.94 -49.02
N PRO A 848 81.41 -25.56 -48.10
CA PRO A 848 81.16 -25.39 -46.66
C PRO A 848 81.45 -23.95 -46.21
N ALA A 849 81.06 -23.61 -44.98
CA ALA A 849 81.41 -22.34 -44.36
C ALA A 849 82.94 -22.20 -44.27
N ARG A 850 83.49 -21.07 -44.72
CA ARG A 850 84.95 -20.83 -44.71
C ARG A 850 85.28 -19.36 -44.54
N GLU A 851 86.45 -19.08 -44.00
CA GLU A 851 87.00 -17.73 -44.03
C GLU A 851 87.45 -17.37 -45.44
N LEU A 852 87.00 -16.20 -45.90
CA LEU A 852 87.51 -15.53 -47.09
C LEU A 852 88.40 -14.39 -46.64
N ASP A 853 89.62 -14.34 -47.16
CA ASP A 853 90.54 -13.21 -46.98
C ASP A 853 90.57 -12.39 -48.28
N PRO A 854 90.50 -11.04 -48.23
CA PRO A 854 90.52 -10.20 -49.43
C PRO A 854 91.76 -10.41 -50.30
N ALA A 855 92.90 -10.75 -49.68
CA ALA A 855 94.16 -10.92 -50.40
C ALA A 855 94.24 -12.26 -51.15
N THR A 856 93.44 -13.26 -50.76
CA THR A 856 93.56 -14.63 -51.29
C THR A 856 92.21 -15.16 -51.80
N PRO A 857 91.98 -15.17 -53.12
CA PRO A 857 90.75 -15.75 -53.68
C PRO A 857 90.65 -17.24 -53.37
N VAL A 858 89.47 -17.68 -52.91
CA VAL A 858 89.20 -19.11 -52.70
C VAL A 858 88.71 -19.72 -54.01
N THR A 859 89.41 -20.75 -54.48
CA THR A 859 89.06 -21.47 -55.70
C THR A 859 88.53 -22.87 -55.39
N VAL A 860 87.33 -23.18 -55.85
CA VAL A 860 86.70 -24.51 -55.68
C VAL A 860 86.54 -25.17 -57.05
N PRO A 861 87.15 -26.34 -57.30
CA PRO A 861 86.95 -27.10 -58.53
C PRO A 861 85.57 -27.75 -58.53
N ILE A 862 84.86 -27.64 -59.65
CA ILE A 862 83.50 -28.14 -59.82
C ILE A 862 83.45 -29.01 -61.07
N GLU A 863 82.95 -30.24 -60.93
CA GLU A 863 82.62 -31.08 -62.06
C GLU A 863 81.24 -30.72 -62.58
N VAL A 864 81.15 -30.32 -63.85
CA VAL A 864 79.88 -29.94 -64.46
C VAL A 864 79.39 -31.10 -65.34
N PRO A 865 78.18 -31.64 -65.08
CA PRO A 865 77.59 -32.68 -65.93
C PRO A 865 77.51 -32.24 -67.41
N PRO A 866 77.70 -33.15 -68.38
CA PRO A 866 77.68 -32.79 -69.80
C PRO A 866 76.28 -32.32 -70.23
N ALA A 867 76.18 -31.08 -70.70
CA ALA A 867 75.00 -30.56 -71.36
C ALA A 867 74.99 -31.03 -72.83
N ARG A 868 74.01 -31.86 -73.23
CA ARG A 868 73.84 -32.27 -74.63
C ARG A 868 73.32 -31.07 -75.46
N GLY A 869 74.23 -30.22 -75.94
CA GLY A 869 73.98 -29.26 -77.02
C GLY A 869 73.27 -27.93 -76.67
N GLY A 870 73.17 -27.51 -75.41
CA GLY A 870 72.52 -26.25 -74.99
C GLY A 870 73.38 -25.36 -74.08
N ARG A 871 73.02 -24.07 -73.94
CA ARG A 871 73.60 -23.13 -72.95
C ARG A 871 73.33 -23.63 -71.52
N SER A 872 74.30 -23.49 -70.62
CA SER A 872 74.13 -23.83 -69.20
C SER A 872 74.63 -22.75 -68.26
N TRP A 873 73.96 -22.61 -67.12
CA TRP A 873 74.25 -21.61 -66.10
C TRP A 873 74.82 -22.25 -64.84
N LEU A 874 75.79 -21.56 -64.24
CA LEU A 874 76.27 -21.81 -62.88
C LEU A 874 76.01 -20.56 -62.03
N VAL A 875 75.33 -20.74 -60.89
CA VAL A 875 74.98 -19.68 -59.94
C VAL A 875 75.26 -20.16 -58.53
N CYS A 876 75.77 -19.26 -57.67
CA CYS A 876 76.08 -19.55 -56.28
C CYS A 876 75.04 -18.86 -55.37
N PHE A 877 74.51 -19.59 -54.40
CA PHE A 877 73.54 -19.13 -53.40
C PHE A 877 73.98 -19.55 -51.99
N PRO A 878 73.54 -18.88 -50.92
CA PRO A 878 73.64 -19.43 -49.56
C PRO A 878 72.89 -20.76 -49.50
N ASP A 879 73.44 -21.76 -48.82
CA ASP A 879 72.80 -23.06 -48.65
C ASP A 879 71.54 -22.91 -47.76
N PRO A 880 70.32 -23.14 -48.29
CA PRO A 880 69.10 -22.99 -47.50
C PRO A 880 68.91 -24.07 -46.43
N GLN A 881 69.72 -25.14 -46.45
CA GLN A 881 69.63 -26.27 -45.51
C GLN A 881 70.73 -26.24 -44.43
N ALA A 882 71.56 -25.20 -44.38
CA ALA A 882 72.64 -25.10 -43.40
C ALA A 882 72.21 -24.37 -42.12
N ASP A 883 72.36 -25.03 -40.97
CA ASP A 883 72.18 -24.45 -39.63
C ASP A 883 73.42 -23.68 -39.12
N GLU A 884 74.47 -23.56 -39.92
CA GLU A 884 75.71 -22.87 -39.54
C GLU A 884 75.69 -21.36 -39.89
N SER A 885 75.65 -20.53 -38.84
CA SER A 885 75.75 -19.06 -38.91
C SER A 885 77.15 -18.61 -39.35
N GLY A 886 77.29 -18.22 -40.63
CA GLY A 886 78.39 -17.37 -41.10
C GLY A 886 78.10 -15.88 -40.87
N ASP A 887 79.05 -15.02 -41.20
CA ASP A 887 78.82 -13.57 -41.22
C ASP A 887 77.69 -13.25 -42.20
N ALA A 888 76.94 -12.17 -41.94
CA ALA A 888 76.00 -11.66 -42.94
C ALA A 888 76.79 -11.29 -44.19
N ILE A 889 76.54 -11.95 -45.32
CA ILE A 889 77.21 -11.65 -46.59
C ILE A 889 76.20 -11.31 -47.69
N THR A 890 76.64 -10.51 -48.65
CA THR A 890 75.89 -10.26 -49.89
C THR A 890 76.67 -10.85 -51.06
N LEU A 891 76.08 -11.81 -51.79
CA LEU A 891 76.73 -12.46 -52.93
C LEU A 891 76.55 -11.67 -54.23
N ARG A 892 77.65 -11.35 -54.89
CA ARG A 892 77.65 -10.66 -56.19
C ARG A 892 78.36 -11.49 -57.25
N ARG A 893 77.63 -11.90 -58.30
CA ARG A 893 78.22 -12.61 -59.44
C ARG A 893 78.99 -11.65 -60.35
N LEU A 894 80.24 -11.95 -60.65
CA LEU A 894 81.03 -11.31 -61.70
C LEU A 894 80.90 -12.07 -63.03
N SER A 895 81.16 -11.38 -64.15
CA SER A 895 81.16 -11.99 -65.49
C SER A 895 82.43 -12.84 -65.70
N GLY A 896 82.32 -14.15 -65.49
CA GLY A 896 83.40 -15.12 -65.69
C GLY A 896 83.37 -15.82 -67.06
N ALA A 897 84.44 -16.56 -67.39
CA ALA A 897 84.64 -17.26 -68.66
C ALA A 897 83.79 -18.56 -68.86
N TRP A 898 82.71 -18.74 -68.08
CA TRP A 898 81.76 -19.85 -68.19
C TRP A 898 80.45 -19.44 -68.84
#